data_AF-A0A8J4FXK8-F1
#
_entry.id   AF-A0A8J4FXK8-F1
#
_cell.length_a   1.000
_cell.length_b   1.000
_cell.length_c   1.000
_cell.angle_alpha   90.00
_cell.angle_beta   90.00
_cell.angle_gamma   90.00
#
_symmetry.space_group_name_H-M   'P 1'
#
loop_
_entity.id
_entity.type
_entity.pdbx_description
1 polymer ?
#
loop_
_entity_poly.entity_id
_entity_poly.type
_entity_poly.pdbx_seq_one_letter_code
_entity_poly.pdbx_strand_id
1 'polypeptide(L)'
;MAEAAMLARAAPAATFSLLATAMAAGQQQLLAATAAGLAGGEVWAVSLERLCWLVRMAAHCLADSGAGETPLMPLPLSIAVEGGGPAVAAVEGLTAALLGLPALALQEGAAAVLSPRLMESCVWSLARWSDTYLFPEEAEGLPAALVAAYATRGSGQAEAVVDGLARLAATCLVAFPGEAELHGMVCTALLPVLSRRRPLCSSLLECSRSWGELCGAFAARRPQLTNGLAPKLQRWLSQSLCQVACGFPAADTPAGNPAAAAGHYITQLLGPTAAEVRALAARPDLYDMTSRADVIGALCGMLEVLRGGACRGAAAAGPPARAAGWGLISELLAPLLVLQRAFGDDPRVGALLLKLAAGIVEHHVGYLPTDQAHLLMNWVLELLRQYRLGRAARVSVAAAAAAARGRRKAHHFAHSQGHHLHHHHRLHHHHSNGQSAYLLQGEDAAQDAARELRALLQLLTHITQRDVALAAAASDGWATASSAGSTPRSVNMSGLLPGPGGGGSSRGNTPKGPGGSATAAVALAAAAVSSAAGGGGLAVGENESGVAQVVLTGLDVLLPLLTPELLAAATAAGAGAAGGGGTGGKLTRLLFSLLAYMMEVHPHAVVALPPTHFATLLSCLVAGARGFSLVHQPPEQQQQQQHAMNATANGSATVARAAVADGTGRDGGAGAATTSTSLSTSSASCPYPAVSATGFDGVVVQSALEGLAGLAKYHHQSLLNGGRGFGAHQAPAAAGGGPLVPYLVQLLMQIVLLGDVGSDVVELAGDALLPLLQSDPAAFSSLGATLVQSSNPRVANQVGASLAKLLAPTEAHGTATAATAPGAANAVAAAAAASLGLDPRTFDLSRLSRRAFRERLCGVVSELRGLLRVR
;
A
#
# COMPACT_ATOMS: atom_id res chain seq x y z
N MET A 1 -30.07 7.37 6.72
CA MET A 1 -30.36 6.78 5.39
C MET A 1 -30.24 5.26 5.41
N ALA A 2 -29.07 4.67 5.71
CA ALA A 2 -28.93 3.20 5.76
C ALA A 2 -29.88 2.53 6.77
N GLU A 3 -29.99 3.08 7.99
CA GLU A 3 -30.95 2.60 9.00
C GLU A 3 -32.41 2.74 8.54
N ALA A 4 -32.75 3.87 7.93
CA ALA A 4 -34.09 4.08 7.36
C ALA A 4 -34.40 3.10 6.22
N ALA A 5 -33.40 2.73 5.42
CA ALA A 5 -33.55 1.72 4.38
C ALA A 5 -33.75 0.32 4.97
N MET A 6 -33.09 -0.02 6.08
CA MET A 6 -33.33 -1.27 6.81
C MET A 6 -34.79 -1.37 7.27
N LEU A 7 -35.36 -0.28 7.79
CA LEU A 7 -36.78 -0.23 8.14
C LEU A 7 -37.67 -0.35 6.91
N ALA A 8 -37.32 0.33 5.81
CA ALA A 8 -38.09 0.26 4.57
C ALA A 8 -38.13 -1.17 4.00
N ARG A 9 -37.01 -1.90 4.07
CA ARG A 9 -36.89 -3.29 3.63
C ARG A 9 -37.73 -4.28 4.45
N ALA A 10 -38.17 -3.92 5.66
CA ALA A 10 -39.04 -4.77 6.48
C ALA A 10 -40.49 -4.85 5.95
N ALA A 11 -40.93 -3.85 5.17
CA ALA A 11 -42.28 -3.79 4.61
C ALA A 11 -42.26 -3.27 3.16
N PRO A 12 -41.58 -3.97 2.23
CA PRO A 12 -41.25 -3.43 0.90
C PRO A 12 -42.49 -3.11 0.07
N ALA A 13 -43.57 -3.90 0.19
CA ALA A 13 -44.81 -3.68 -0.56
C ALA A 13 -45.40 -2.27 -0.35
N ALA A 14 -45.41 -1.77 0.89
CA ALA A 14 -45.93 -0.45 1.22
C ALA A 14 -44.88 0.65 0.99
N THR A 15 -43.66 0.43 1.48
CA THR A 15 -42.62 1.46 1.50
C THR A 15 -42.06 1.74 0.11
N PHE A 16 -41.83 0.72 -0.72
CA PHE A 16 -41.22 0.89 -2.03
C PHE A 16 -42.23 1.50 -3.02
N SER A 17 -43.50 1.12 -2.93
CA SER A 17 -44.59 1.76 -3.68
C SER A 17 -44.72 3.25 -3.34
N LEU A 18 -44.60 3.61 -2.06
CA LEU A 18 -44.60 5.02 -1.62
C LEU A 18 -43.38 5.78 -2.14
N LEU A 19 -42.19 5.18 -2.11
CA LEU A 19 -40.99 5.80 -2.67
C LEU A 19 -41.10 6.00 -4.18
N ALA A 20 -41.57 4.99 -4.92
CA ALA A 20 -41.73 5.06 -6.37
C ALA A 20 -42.73 6.14 -6.79
N THR A 21 -43.89 6.23 -6.12
CA THR A 21 -44.89 7.28 -6.36
C THR A 21 -44.38 8.67 -5.99
N ALA A 22 -43.65 8.80 -4.87
CA ALA A 22 -43.03 10.06 -4.49
C ALA A 22 -41.95 10.53 -5.49
N MET A 23 -41.18 9.58 -6.06
CA MET A 23 -40.20 9.88 -7.11
C MET A 23 -40.89 10.37 -8.38
N ALA A 24 -41.91 9.66 -8.86
CA ALA A 24 -42.68 10.06 -10.03
C ALA A 24 -43.32 11.45 -9.86
N ALA A 25 -43.93 11.72 -8.69
CA ALA A 25 -44.48 13.03 -8.38
C ALA A 25 -43.40 14.13 -8.36
N GLY A 26 -42.24 13.85 -7.77
CA GLY A 26 -41.11 14.78 -7.76
C GLY A 26 -40.60 15.11 -9.18
N GLN A 27 -40.52 14.11 -10.05
CA GLN A 27 -40.14 14.28 -11.45
C GLN A 27 -41.14 15.15 -12.21
N GLN A 28 -42.45 14.90 -12.04
CA GLN A 28 -43.50 15.69 -12.67
C GLN A 28 -43.49 17.14 -12.19
N GLN A 29 -43.29 17.38 -10.90
CA GLN A 29 -43.17 18.72 -10.32
C GLN A 29 -41.96 19.47 -10.88
N LEU A 30 -40.82 18.80 -11.00
CA LEU A 30 -39.63 19.37 -11.60
C LEU A 30 -39.89 19.76 -13.06
N LEU A 31 -40.40 18.83 -13.87
CA LEU A 31 -40.73 19.10 -15.27
C LEU A 31 -41.73 20.27 -15.42
N ALA A 32 -42.78 20.30 -14.61
CA ALA A 32 -43.75 21.38 -14.62
C ALA A 32 -43.14 22.75 -14.27
N ALA A 33 -42.28 22.81 -13.24
CA ALA A 33 -41.58 24.04 -12.87
C ALA A 33 -40.67 24.53 -14.01
N THR A 34 -40.02 23.60 -14.70
CA THR A 34 -39.09 23.93 -15.80
C THR A 34 -39.82 24.39 -17.05
N ALA A 35 -40.93 23.75 -17.40
CA ALA A 35 -41.79 24.17 -18.50
C ALA A 35 -42.45 25.55 -18.24
N ALA A 36 -42.71 25.87 -16.97
CA ALA A 36 -43.23 27.18 -16.57
C ALA A 36 -42.16 28.29 -16.51
N GLY A 37 -40.89 28.00 -16.86
CA GLY A 37 -39.80 28.96 -16.78
C GLY A 37 -39.40 29.34 -15.35
N LEU A 38 -39.82 28.56 -14.34
CA LEU A 38 -39.53 28.76 -12.91
C LEU A 38 -38.23 28.08 -12.47
N ALA A 39 -37.31 27.80 -13.40
CA ALA A 39 -36.00 27.24 -13.08
C ALA A 39 -35.24 28.22 -12.16
N GLY A 40 -34.68 27.71 -11.07
CA GLY A 40 -34.04 28.51 -10.02
C GLY A 40 -35.00 29.08 -8.96
N GLY A 41 -36.31 28.88 -9.09
CA GLY A 41 -37.29 29.23 -8.06
C GLY A 41 -37.35 28.23 -6.90
N GLU A 42 -38.07 28.58 -5.82
CA GLU A 42 -38.21 27.74 -4.62
C GLU A 42 -38.80 26.36 -4.94
N VAL A 43 -39.87 26.30 -5.74
CA VAL A 43 -40.52 25.03 -6.13
C VAL A 43 -39.54 24.11 -6.86
N TRP A 44 -38.73 24.66 -7.77
CA TRP A 44 -37.70 23.92 -8.50
C TRP A 44 -36.63 23.38 -7.56
N ALA A 45 -36.12 24.20 -6.64
CA ALA A 45 -35.10 23.81 -5.67
C ALA A 45 -35.61 22.72 -4.70
N VAL A 46 -36.83 22.85 -4.19
CA VAL A 46 -37.46 21.85 -3.31
C VAL A 46 -37.69 20.53 -4.04
N SER A 47 -38.15 20.56 -5.29
CA SER A 47 -38.31 19.35 -6.11
C SER A 47 -36.97 18.64 -6.35
N LEU A 48 -35.90 19.39 -6.63
CA LEU A 48 -34.55 18.81 -6.79
C LEU A 48 -34.04 18.18 -5.50
N GLU A 49 -34.15 18.88 -4.36
CA GLU A 49 -33.70 18.36 -3.06
C GLU A 49 -34.46 17.08 -2.71
N ARG A 50 -35.79 17.10 -2.88
CA ARG A 50 -36.65 15.94 -2.66
C ARG A 50 -36.22 14.76 -3.53
N LEU A 51 -35.95 14.98 -4.82
CA LEU A 51 -35.47 13.93 -5.71
C LEU A 51 -34.09 13.39 -5.29
N CYS A 52 -33.16 14.24 -4.86
CA CYS A 52 -31.86 13.79 -4.35
C CYS A 52 -32.02 12.81 -3.19
N TRP A 53 -32.87 13.13 -2.20
CA TRP A 53 -33.13 12.25 -1.06
C TRP A 53 -33.84 10.96 -1.47
N LEU A 54 -34.86 11.05 -2.32
CA LEU A 54 -35.62 9.88 -2.76
C LEU A 54 -34.76 8.91 -3.57
N VAL A 55 -33.93 9.41 -4.50
CA VAL A 55 -33.01 8.58 -5.32
C VAL A 55 -31.97 7.87 -4.45
N ARG A 56 -31.42 8.57 -3.45
CA ARG A 56 -30.47 7.95 -2.51
C ARG A 56 -31.16 6.93 -1.60
N MET A 57 -32.37 7.23 -1.11
CA MET A 57 -33.17 6.29 -0.32
C MET A 57 -33.49 5.04 -1.14
N ALA A 58 -33.96 5.19 -2.38
CA ALA A 58 -34.28 4.08 -3.26
C ALA A 58 -33.08 3.14 -3.48
N ALA A 59 -31.91 3.69 -3.77
CA ALA A 59 -30.70 2.88 -3.93
C ALA A 59 -30.26 2.18 -2.63
N HIS A 60 -30.36 2.86 -1.49
CA HIS A 60 -30.13 2.22 -0.19
C HIS A 60 -31.17 1.14 0.11
N CYS A 61 -32.42 1.29 -0.30
CA CYS A 61 -33.45 0.28 -0.13
C CYS A 61 -33.15 -0.95 -0.97
N LEU A 62 -32.84 -0.76 -2.26
CA LEU A 62 -32.64 -1.83 -3.23
C LEU A 62 -31.30 -2.56 -3.08
N ALA A 63 -30.21 -1.87 -2.75
CA ALA A 63 -28.87 -2.47 -2.80
C ALA A 63 -28.03 -2.15 -1.55
N ASP A 64 -27.19 -3.12 -1.16
CA ASP A 64 -26.18 -2.94 -0.12
C ASP A 64 -24.90 -2.29 -0.65
N SER A 65 -23.96 -1.97 0.23
CA SER A 65 -22.76 -1.21 -0.16
C SER A 65 -21.76 -2.01 -0.98
N GLY A 66 -21.75 -3.35 -0.87
CA GLY A 66 -20.86 -4.23 -1.62
C GLY A 66 -19.37 -3.92 -1.43
N ALA A 67 -18.98 -3.23 -0.36
CA ALA A 67 -17.62 -2.75 -0.19
C ALA A 67 -16.67 -3.93 0.14
N GLY A 68 -15.99 -4.45 -0.87
CA GLY A 68 -14.99 -5.52 -0.74
C GLY A 68 -15.49 -6.93 -1.07
N GLU A 69 -16.78 -7.08 -1.40
CA GLU A 69 -17.44 -8.37 -1.69
C GLU A 69 -18.35 -8.24 -2.92
N THR A 70 -18.74 -9.36 -3.54
CA THR A 70 -19.71 -9.34 -4.64
C THR A 70 -21.07 -8.87 -4.11
N PRO A 71 -21.65 -7.77 -4.63
CA PRO A 71 -22.89 -7.23 -4.10
C PRO A 71 -24.07 -8.11 -4.48
N LEU A 72 -24.79 -8.60 -3.47
CA LEU A 72 -26.04 -9.35 -3.60
C LEU A 72 -27.24 -8.47 -3.25
N MET A 73 -28.43 -8.96 -3.59
CA MET A 73 -29.66 -8.33 -3.12
C MET A 73 -29.73 -8.41 -1.58
N PRO A 74 -30.15 -7.34 -0.88
CA PRO A 74 -30.25 -7.35 0.57
C PRO A 74 -31.11 -8.52 1.07
N LEU A 75 -30.60 -9.27 2.05
CA LEU A 75 -31.25 -10.47 2.59
C LEU A 75 -32.72 -10.25 3.03
N PRO A 76 -33.09 -9.15 3.72
CA PRO A 76 -34.50 -8.93 4.06
C PRO A 76 -35.41 -8.82 2.84
N LEU A 77 -34.90 -8.33 1.70
CA LEU A 77 -35.63 -8.27 0.45
C LEU A 77 -35.72 -9.62 -0.25
N SER A 78 -34.66 -10.43 -0.24
CA SER A 78 -34.72 -11.77 -0.84
C SER A 78 -35.77 -12.63 -0.13
N ILE A 79 -35.80 -12.61 1.20
CA ILE A 79 -36.82 -13.32 1.99
C ILE A 79 -38.23 -12.82 1.66
N ALA A 80 -38.42 -11.50 1.56
CA ALA A 80 -39.73 -10.91 1.25
C ALA A 80 -40.21 -11.23 -0.17
N VAL A 81 -39.29 -11.33 -1.13
CA VAL A 81 -39.56 -11.69 -2.53
C VAL A 81 -39.83 -13.18 -2.69
N GLU A 82 -39.08 -14.04 -1.98
CA GLU A 82 -39.27 -15.50 -1.96
C GLU A 82 -40.65 -15.89 -1.42
N GLY A 83 -41.17 -15.14 -0.43
CA GLY A 83 -42.54 -15.28 0.06
C GLY A 83 -43.62 -14.94 -0.98
N GLY A 84 -43.25 -14.37 -2.12
CA GLY A 84 -44.13 -13.98 -3.21
C GLY A 84 -45.03 -12.77 -2.89
N GLY A 85 -45.94 -12.44 -3.82
CA GLY A 85 -46.97 -11.41 -3.62
C GLY A 85 -46.52 -9.96 -3.92
N PRO A 86 -47.07 -8.95 -3.22
CA PRO A 86 -46.94 -7.53 -3.61
C PRO A 86 -45.53 -6.95 -3.45
N ALA A 87 -44.66 -7.63 -2.69
CA ALA A 87 -43.26 -7.22 -2.52
C ALA A 87 -42.49 -7.25 -3.84
N VAL A 88 -42.76 -8.25 -4.70
CA VAL A 88 -42.11 -8.40 -6.01
C VAL A 88 -42.40 -7.20 -6.91
N ALA A 89 -43.69 -6.88 -7.08
CA ALA A 89 -44.14 -5.73 -7.88
C ALA A 89 -43.60 -4.40 -7.33
N ALA A 90 -43.43 -4.27 -6.01
CA ALA A 90 -42.91 -3.07 -5.39
C ALA A 90 -41.39 -2.89 -5.65
N VAL A 91 -40.61 -3.96 -5.65
CA VAL A 91 -39.19 -3.94 -6.03
C VAL A 91 -39.03 -3.59 -7.52
N GLU A 92 -39.85 -4.18 -8.38
CA GLU A 92 -39.88 -3.87 -9.82
C GLU A 92 -40.26 -2.40 -10.07
N GLY A 93 -41.32 -1.92 -9.41
CA GLY A 93 -41.79 -0.54 -9.54
C GLY A 93 -40.77 0.49 -9.06
N LEU A 94 -40.08 0.23 -7.94
CA LEU A 94 -39.02 1.12 -7.46
C LEU A 94 -37.78 1.08 -8.36
N THR A 95 -37.44 -0.08 -8.90
CA THR A 95 -36.37 -0.24 -9.90
C THR A 95 -36.68 0.57 -11.16
N ALA A 96 -37.91 0.45 -11.69
CA ALA A 96 -38.35 1.21 -12.85
C ALA A 96 -38.33 2.73 -12.58
N ALA A 97 -38.78 3.17 -11.40
CA ALA A 97 -38.73 4.58 -11.02
C ALA A 97 -37.29 5.12 -10.93
N LEU A 98 -36.35 4.33 -10.43
CA LEU A 98 -34.93 4.68 -10.36
C LEU A 98 -34.29 4.78 -11.74
N LEU A 99 -34.54 3.79 -12.61
CA LEU A 99 -34.01 3.74 -13.98
C LEU A 99 -34.63 4.77 -14.92
N GLY A 100 -35.87 5.21 -14.66
CA GLY A 100 -36.55 6.23 -15.46
C GLY A 100 -36.01 7.65 -15.25
N LEU A 101 -35.32 7.92 -14.14
CA LEU A 101 -34.89 9.27 -13.80
C LEU A 101 -33.75 9.80 -14.69
N PRO A 102 -32.72 9.02 -15.07
CA PRO A 102 -31.73 9.40 -16.08
C PRO A 102 -32.33 9.86 -17.41
N ALA A 103 -33.48 9.33 -17.82
CA ALA A 103 -34.10 9.72 -19.08
C ALA A 103 -34.41 11.23 -19.12
N LEU A 104 -34.70 11.85 -17.98
CA LEU A 104 -34.88 13.30 -17.85
C LEU A 104 -33.58 14.06 -18.14
N ALA A 105 -32.45 13.53 -17.68
CA ALA A 105 -31.13 14.13 -17.89
C ALA A 105 -30.59 13.99 -19.30
N LEU A 106 -31.16 13.07 -20.07
CA LEU A 106 -30.79 12.79 -21.44
C LEU A 106 -31.63 13.58 -22.47
N GLN A 107 -32.58 14.40 -22.02
CA GLN A 107 -33.34 15.30 -22.88
C GLN A 107 -32.49 16.51 -23.33
N GLU A 108 -32.73 17.02 -24.53
CA GLU A 108 -32.03 18.20 -25.04
C GLU A 108 -32.26 19.41 -24.11
N GLY A 109 -31.18 20.11 -23.75
CA GLY A 109 -31.24 21.26 -22.85
C GLY A 109 -31.41 20.94 -21.36
N ALA A 110 -31.56 19.66 -20.97
CA ALA A 110 -31.78 19.26 -19.58
C ALA A 110 -30.62 19.65 -18.64
N ALA A 111 -29.38 19.70 -19.13
CA ALA A 111 -28.21 20.09 -18.33
C ALA A 111 -28.27 21.53 -17.80
N ALA A 112 -28.96 22.45 -18.50
CA ALA A 112 -29.17 23.81 -18.02
C ALA A 112 -30.20 23.89 -16.87
N VAL A 113 -30.94 22.81 -16.67
CA VAL A 113 -32.14 22.74 -15.85
C VAL A 113 -31.98 21.78 -14.67
N LEU A 114 -31.06 20.82 -14.76
CA LEU A 114 -30.75 19.84 -13.73
C LEU A 114 -29.57 20.27 -12.87
N SER A 115 -29.62 19.93 -11.58
CA SER A 115 -28.52 20.23 -10.68
C SER A 115 -27.40 19.16 -10.75
N PRO A 116 -26.12 19.56 -10.68
CA PRO A 116 -25.00 18.62 -10.58
C PRO A 116 -25.13 17.64 -9.41
N ARG A 117 -25.69 18.10 -8.28
CA ARG A 117 -25.94 17.27 -7.08
C ARG A 117 -27.02 16.20 -7.28
N LEU A 118 -28.06 16.48 -8.08
CA LEU A 118 -29.01 15.45 -8.47
C LEU A 118 -28.32 14.44 -9.37
N MET A 119 -27.54 14.89 -10.35
CA MET A 119 -26.78 14.00 -11.23
C MET A 119 -25.80 13.11 -10.46
N GLU A 120 -25.10 13.66 -9.47
CA GLU A 120 -24.22 12.90 -8.59
C GLU A 120 -25.00 11.81 -7.85
N SER A 121 -26.15 12.16 -7.28
CA SER A 121 -27.03 11.22 -6.58
C SER A 121 -27.52 10.12 -7.52
N CYS A 122 -27.84 10.46 -8.78
CA CYS A 122 -28.23 9.49 -9.80
C CYS A 122 -27.10 8.54 -10.15
N VAL A 123 -25.93 9.08 -10.51
CA VAL A 123 -24.74 8.31 -10.89
C VAL A 123 -24.34 7.36 -9.77
N TRP A 124 -24.31 7.83 -8.52
CA TRP A 124 -24.02 7.01 -7.36
C TRP A 124 -25.07 5.90 -7.14
N SER A 125 -26.36 6.26 -7.18
CA SER A 125 -27.45 5.31 -6.96
C SER A 125 -27.52 4.24 -8.04
N LEU A 126 -27.29 4.61 -9.30
CA LEU A 126 -27.31 3.71 -10.44
C LEU A 126 -26.08 2.83 -10.51
N ALA A 127 -24.90 3.35 -10.16
CA ALA A 127 -23.69 2.52 -10.02
C ALA A 127 -23.96 1.38 -9.04
N ARG A 128 -24.53 1.72 -7.87
CA ARG A 128 -24.89 0.74 -6.84
C ARG A 128 -25.94 -0.27 -7.31
N TRP A 129 -27.01 0.21 -7.93
CA TRP A 129 -28.05 -0.66 -8.48
C TRP A 129 -27.49 -1.59 -9.56
N SER A 130 -26.66 -1.06 -10.47
CA SER A 130 -26.06 -1.84 -11.56
C SER A 130 -25.11 -2.92 -11.04
N ASP A 131 -24.37 -2.66 -9.96
CA ASP A 131 -23.49 -3.68 -9.37
C ASP A 131 -24.34 -4.85 -8.82
N THR A 132 -25.53 -4.61 -8.26
CA THR A 132 -26.39 -5.71 -7.75
C THR A 132 -27.23 -6.41 -8.83
N TYR A 133 -27.83 -5.66 -9.77
CA TYR A 133 -28.93 -6.18 -10.61
C TYR A 133 -28.59 -6.33 -12.10
N LEU A 134 -27.55 -5.66 -12.60
CA LEU A 134 -27.23 -5.65 -14.03
C LEU A 134 -26.13 -6.68 -14.32
N PHE A 135 -26.45 -7.73 -15.09
CA PHE A 135 -25.58 -8.89 -15.31
C PHE A 135 -24.92 -9.38 -14.00
N PRO A 136 -25.72 -9.83 -13.01
CA PRO A 136 -25.21 -10.30 -11.73
C PRO A 136 -24.38 -11.57 -11.92
N GLU A 137 -23.34 -11.74 -11.09
CA GLU A 137 -22.56 -12.98 -11.06
C GLU A 137 -23.39 -14.14 -10.50
N GLU A 138 -24.20 -13.85 -9.47
CA GLU A 138 -25.14 -14.77 -8.84
C GLU A 138 -26.56 -14.21 -8.99
N ALA A 139 -27.37 -14.86 -9.83
CA ALA A 139 -28.77 -14.48 -10.02
C ALA A 139 -29.73 -15.14 -9.00
N GLU A 140 -29.20 -15.98 -8.11
CA GLU A 140 -29.98 -16.68 -7.08
C GLU A 140 -30.61 -15.66 -6.10
N GLY A 141 -31.88 -15.87 -5.77
CA GLY A 141 -32.64 -14.98 -4.89
C GLY A 141 -33.25 -13.75 -5.56
N LEU A 142 -32.93 -13.45 -6.83
CA LEU A 142 -33.57 -12.35 -7.57
C LEU A 142 -34.97 -12.73 -8.09
N PRO A 143 -35.93 -11.78 -8.12
CA PRO A 143 -37.21 -12.00 -8.77
C PRO A 143 -37.07 -12.42 -10.25
N ALA A 144 -37.88 -13.39 -10.69
CA ALA A 144 -37.82 -13.93 -12.04
C ALA A 144 -37.94 -12.86 -13.15
N ALA A 145 -38.76 -11.83 -12.93
CA ALA A 145 -38.89 -10.72 -13.87
C ALA A 145 -37.61 -9.87 -13.97
N LEU A 146 -36.92 -9.62 -12.85
CA LEU A 146 -35.64 -8.90 -12.86
C LEU A 146 -34.53 -9.73 -13.50
N VAL A 147 -34.53 -11.05 -13.29
CA VAL A 147 -33.61 -11.97 -13.97
C VAL A 147 -33.86 -11.93 -15.48
N ALA A 148 -35.12 -12.03 -15.91
CA ALA A 148 -35.48 -11.97 -17.33
C ALA A 148 -35.16 -10.61 -17.97
N ALA A 149 -35.28 -9.51 -17.21
CA ALA A 149 -35.03 -8.16 -17.70
C ALA A 149 -33.52 -7.82 -17.77
N TYR A 150 -32.74 -8.18 -16.74
CA TYR A 150 -31.42 -7.58 -16.50
C TYR A 150 -30.26 -8.57 -16.33
N ALA A 151 -30.52 -9.87 -16.16
CA ALA A 151 -29.45 -10.83 -15.85
C ALA A 151 -28.80 -11.47 -17.08
N THR A 152 -29.54 -11.62 -18.17
CA THR A 152 -29.07 -12.30 -19.38
C THR A 152 -29.04 -11.35 -20.58
N ARG A 153 -28.12 -11.63 -21.52
CA ARG A 153 -28.07 -10.93 -22.80
C ARG A 153 -29.23 -11.37 -23.68
N GLY A 154 -29.72 -10.45 -24.52
CA GLY A 154 -30.81 -10.67 -25.46
C GLY A 154 -32.20 -10.29 -24.95
N SER A 155 -32.31 -9.77 -23.72
CA SER A 155 -33.58 -9.23 -23.20
C SER A 155 -33.97 -7.90 -23.86
N GLY A 156 -33.00 -7.18 -24.45
CA GLY A 156 -33.17 -5.84 -25.00
C GLY A 156 -33.22 -4.75 -23.93
N GLN A 157 -33.85 -5.04 -22.78
CA GLN A 157 -33.92 -4.13 -21.64
C GLN A 157 -32.55 -3.95 -20.96
N ALA A 158 -31.80 -5.03 -20.76
CA ALA A 158 -30.46 -4.95 -20.17
C ALA A 158 -29.53 -4.09 -21.05
N GLU A 159 -29.52 -4.33 -22.36
CA GLU A 159 -28.72 -3.57 -23.31
C GLU A 159 -29.14 -2.09 -23.38
N ALA A 160 -30.44 -1.79 -23.31
CA ALA A 160 -30.94 -0.42 -23.28
C ALA A 160 -30.50 0.32 -21.99
N VAL A 161 -30.52 -0.34 -20.85
CA VAL A 161 -30.00 0.21 -19.58
C VAL A 161 -28.49 0.45 -19.68
N VAL A 162 -27.73 -0.50 -20.25
CA VAL A 162 -26.29 -0.32 -20.49
C VAL A 162 -26.01 0.91 -21.36
N ASP A 163 -26.71 1.07 -22.50
CA ASP A 163 -26.54 2.25 -23.35
C ASP A 163 -26.94 3.55 -22.63
N GLY A 164 -28.04 3.51 -21.87
CA GLY A 164 -28.49 4.65 -21.06
C GLY A 164 -27.48 5.07 -20.00
N LEU A 165 -26.85 4.13 -19.31
CA LEU A 165 -25.79 4.41 -18.32
C LEU A 165 -24.51 4.94 -18.98
N ALA A 166 -24.13 4.40 -20.14
CA ALA A 166 -23.01 4.94 -20.93
C ALA A 166 -23.29 6.38 -21.39
N ARG A 167 -24.52 6.66 -21.84
CA ARG A 167 -24.95 8.01 -22.23
C ARG A 167 -24.99 8.96 -21.04
N LEU A 168 -25.47 8.50 -19.89
CA LEU A 168 -25.46 9.26 -18.65
C LEU A 168 -24.02 9.65 -18.26
N ALA A 169 -23.10 8.70 -18.28
CA ALA A 169 -21.69 8.96 -18.02
C ALA A 169 -21.10 10.00 -18.98
N ALA A 170 -21.33 9.85 -20.29
CA ALA A 170 -20.86 10.81 -21.29
C ALA A 170 -21.47 12.21 -21.08
N THR A 171 -22.77 12.29 -20.79
CA THR A 171 -23.48 13.55 -20.53
C THR A 171 -22.91 14.25 -19.30
N CYS A 172 -22.72 13.52 -18.20
CA CYS A 172 -22.11 14.07 -16.98
C CYS A 172 -20.70 14.61 -17.23
N LEU A 173 -19.87 13.94 -18.03
CA LEU A 173 -18.49 14.35 -18.31
C LEU A 173 -18.37 15.53 -19.29
N VAL A 174 -19.36 15.73 -20.15
CA VAL A 174 -19.29 16.72 -21.25
C VAL A 174 -20.15 17.94 -20.96
N ALA A 175 -21.36 17.77 -20.39
CA ALA A 175 -22.34 18.83 -20.21
C ALA A 175 -22.20 19.60 -18.88
N PHE A 176 -21.37 19.11 -17.94
CA PHE A 176 -21.17 19.71 -16.62
C PHE A 176 -19.71 20.12 -16.38
N PRO A 177 -19.15 21.04 -17.19
CA PRO A 177 -17.74 21.44 -17.06
C PRO A 177 -17.48 22.07 -15.68
N GLY A 178 -16.37 21.69 -15.05
CA GLY A 178 -15.97 22.20 -13.73
C GLY A 178 -16.54 21.45 -12.53
N GLU A 179 -17.52 20.56 -12.72
CA GLU A 179 -18.15 19.80 -11.63
C GLU A 179 -17.30 18.60 -11.19
N ALA A 180 -16.25 18.88 -10.41
CA ALA A 180 -15.24 17.89 -10.02
C ALA A 180 -15.80 16.70 -9.21
N GLU A 181 -16.82 16.93 -8.37
CA GLU A 181 -17.46 15.87 -7.57
C GLU A 181 -18.29 14.94 -8.45
N LEU A 182 -19.08 15.50 -9.39
CA LEU A 182 -19.85 14.72 -10.36
C LEU A 182 -18.94 13.89 -11.27
N HIS A 183 -17.92 14.52 -11.85
CA HIS A 183 -16.91 13.83 -12.66
C HIS A 183 -16.20 12.74 -11.85
N GLY A 184 -15.89 13.04 -10.58
CA GLY A 184 -15.39 12.07 -9.62
C GLY A 184 -16.30 10.85 -9.52
N MET A 185 -17.59 11.07 -9.30
CA MET A 185 -18.57 9.99 -9.16
C MET A 185 -18.67 9.10 -10.40
N VAL A 186 -18.70 9.71 -11.60
CA VAL A 186 -18.73 8.96 -12.86
C VAL A 186 -17.49 8.09 -13.01
N CYS A 187 -16.31 8.66 -12.79
CA CYS A 187 -15.04 7.96 -12.99
C CYS A 187 -14.70 6.95 -11.89
N THR A 188 -15.17 7.12 -10.65
CA THR A 188 -14.78 6.25 -9.53
C THR A 188 -15.88 5.33 -9.01
N ALA A 189 -17.14 5.51 -9.42
CA ALA A 189 -18.22 4.58 -9.08
C ALA A 189 -18.87 3.96 -10.30
N LEU A 190 -19.45 4.76 -11.20
CA LEU A 190 -20.26 4.23 -12.30
C LEU A 190 -19.41 3.47 -13.33
N LEU A 191 -18.41 4.11 -13.93
CA LEU A 191 -17.58 3.48 -14.95
C LEU A 191 -16.86 2.21 -14.45
N PRO A 192 -16.31 2.17 -13.22
CA PRO A 192 -15.72 0.94 -12.68
C PRO A 192 -16.70 -0.23 -12.49
N VAL A 193 -17.99 0.02 -12.22
CA VAL A 193 -19.00 -1.05 -12.18
C VAL A 193 -19.27 -1.57 -13.59
N LEU A 194 -19.44 -0.66 -14.55
CA LEU A 194 -19.66 -0.97 -15.95
C LEU A 194 -18.46 -1.68 -16.60
N SER A 195 -17.23 -1.45 -16.12
CA SER A 195 -16.02 -2.04 -16.71
C SER A 195 -15.52 -3.31 -16.02
N ARG A 196 -16.23 -3.85 -15.02
CA ARG A 196 -15.73 -4.98 -14.19
C ARG A 196 -16.10 -6.34 -14.75
N ARG A 197 -17.38 -6.55 -15.05
CA ARG A 197 -17.94 -7.87 -15.38
C ARG A 197 -17.92 -8.12 -16.88
N ARG A 198 -17.43 -9.30 -17.27
CA ARG A 198 -17.28 -9.65 -18.69
C ARG A 198 -18.57 -9.55 -19.51
N PRO A 199 -19.75 -10.07 -19.06
CA PRO A 199 -20.98 -9.98 -19.86
C PRO A 199 -21.43 -8.54 -20.11
N LEU A 200 -21.26 -7.68 -19.11
CA LEU A 200 -21.57 -6.25 -19.18
C LEU A 200 -20.60 -5.55 -20.15
N CYS A 201 -19.30 -5.84 -20.06
CA CYS A 201 -18.29 -5.33 -20.99
C CYS A 201 -18.58 -5.75 -22.43
N SER A 202 -18.99 -7.00 -22.67
CA SER A 202 -19.38 -7.46 -24.01
C SER A 202 -20.63 -6.72 -24.52
N SER A 203 -21.62 -6.49 -23.65
CA SER A 203 -22.81 -5.69 -23.99
C SER A 203 -22.45 -4.23 -24.34
N LEU A 204 -21.53 -3.59 -23.60
CA LEU A 204 -21.05 -2.24 -23.93
C LEU A 204 -20.38 -2.18 -25.30
N LEU A 205 -19.55 -3.16 -25.64
CA LEU A 205 -18.81 -3.20 -26.90
C LEU A 205 -19.71 -3.46 -28.11
N GLU A 206 -20.71 -4.32 -27.96
CA GLU A 206 -21.54 -4.78 -29.09
C GLU A 206 -22.82 -3.97 -29.26
N CYS A 207 -23.42 -3.50 -28.15
CA CYS A 207 -24.80 -2.98 -28.16
C CYS A 207 -24.89 -1.49 -27.82
N SER A 208 -23.88 -0.89 -27.20
CA SER A 208 -23.94 0.52 -26.79
C SER A 208 -23.29 1.46 -27.80
N ARG A 209 -24.12 2.24 -28.49
CA ARG A 209 -23.66 3.35 -29.34
C ARG A 209 -23.04 4.47 -28.50
N SER A 210 -23.66 4.78 -27.36
CA SER A 210 -23.22 5.87 -26.47
C SER A 210 -21.82 5.61 -25.89
N TRP A 211 -21.49 4.33 -25.63
CA TRP A 211 -20.14 3.92 -25.24
C TRP A 211 -19.13 4.17 -26.36
N GLY A 212 -19.47 3.79 -27.60
CA GLY A 212 -18.64 4.06 -28.78
C GLY A 212 -18.38 5.56 -28.99
N GLU A 213 -19.40 6.40 -28.79
CA GLU A 213 -19.27 7.86 -28.86
C GLU A 213 -18.35 8.42 -27.76
N LEU A 214 -18.43 7.92 -26.53
CA LEU A 214 -17.52 8.28 -25.45
C LEU A 214 -16.07 7.85 -25.75
N CYS A 215 -15.87 6.62 -26.24
CA CYS A 215 -14.56 6.12 -26.66
C CYS A 215 -13.99 6.98 -27.80
N GLY A 216 -14.81 7.32 -28.79
CA GLY A 216 -14.44 8.19 -29.90
C GLY A 216 -14.08 9.60 -29.43
N ALA A 217 -14.84 10.19 -28.50
CA ALA A 217 -14.53 11.49 -27.90
C ALA A 217 -13.20 11.48 -27.13
N PHE A 218 -12.93 10.39 -26.40
CA PHE A 218 -11.67 10.19 -25.69
C PHE A 218 -10.48 10.02 -26.65
N ALA A 219 -10.60 9.14 -27.65
CA ALA A 219 -9.58 8.92 -28.67
C ALA A 219 -9.31 10.18 -29.50
N ALA A 220 -10.35 10.95 -29.82
CA ALA A 220 -10.23 12.24 -30.50
C ALA A 220 -9.67 13.37 -29.61
N ARG A 221 -9.26 13.07 -28.37
CA ARG A 221 -8.59 14.02 -27.45
C ARG A 221 -9.43 15.29 -27.21
N ARG A 222 -10.76 15.16 -27.16
CA ARG A 222 -11.67 16.30 -27.01
C ARG A 222 -11.35 17.13 -25.75
N PRO A 223 -11.37 18.47 -25.82
CA PRO A 223 -10.94 19.36 -24.73
C PRO A 223 -11.74 19.18 -23.44
N GLN A 224 -13.00 18.77 -23.53
CA GLN A 224 -13.84 18.47 -22.37
C GLN A 224 -13.25 17.33 -21.51
N LEU A 225 -12.64 16.34 -22.15
CA LEU A 225 -12.05 15.19 -21.46
C LEU A 225 -10.56 15.41 -21.13
N THR A 226 -9.83 16.16 -21.96
CA THR A 226 -8.38 16.39 -21.77
C THR A 226 -8.07 17.58 -20.87
N ASN A 227 -8.85 18.66 -20.92
CA ASN A 227 -8.64 19.87 -20.12
C ASN A 227 -9.74 20.06 -19.07
N GLY A 228 -10.97 19.59 -19.34
CA GLY A 228 -12.11 19.72 -18.43
C GLY A 228 -12.07 18.74 -17.24
N LEU A 229 -11.29 17.66 -17.33
CA LEU A 229 -11.13 16.68 -16.25
C LEU A 229 -9.78 16.84 -15.54
N ALA A 230 -9.80 16.75 -14.22
CA ALA A 230 -8.56 16.66 -13.44
C ALA A 230 -7.73 15.43 -13.87
N PRO A 231 -6.38 15.50 -13.90
CA PRO A 231 -5.54 14.39 -14.37
C PRO A 231 -5.81 13.06 -13.66
N LYS A 232 -6.10 13.11 -12.35
CA LYS A 232 -6.48 11.91 -11.59
C LYS A 232 -7.74 11.23 -12.13
N LEU A 233 -8.71 12.00 -12.60
CA LEU A 233 -9.95 11.48 -13.19
C LEU A 233 -9.72 10.97 -14.61
N GLN A 234 -8.83 11.59 -15.38
CA GLN A 234 -8.41 11.08 -16.69
C GLN A 234 -7.77 9.68 -16.57
N ARG A 235 -7.01 9.42 -15.50
CA ARG A 235 -6.53 8.06 -15.19
C ARG A 235 -7.69 7.08 -15.02
N TRP A 236 -8.66 7.40 -14.18
CA TRP A 236 -9.77 6.50 -13.89
C TRP A 236 -10.64 6.25 -15.13
N LEU A 237 -10.90 7.31 -15.91
CA LEU A 237 -11.60 7.21 -17.19
C LEU A 237 -10.86 6.27 -18.14
N SER A 238 -9.58 6.54 -18.42
CA SER A 238 -8.78 5.70 -19.33
C SER A 238 -8.67 4.25 -18.85
N GLN A 239 -8.57 4.02 -17.53
CA GLN A 239 -8.58 2.69 -16.95
C GLN A 239 -9.88 1.94 -17.27
N SER A 240 -11.05 2.52 -16.97
CA SER A 240 -12.33 1.87 -17.23
C SER A 240 -12.58 1.65 -18.72
N LEU A 241 -12.26 2.63 -19.57
CA LEU A 241 -12.42 2.50 -21.02
C LEU A 241 -11.57 1.34 -21.57
N CYS A 242 -10.30 1.23 -21.17
CA CYS A 242 -9.44 0.13 -21.58
C CYS A 242 -9.85 -1.22 -20.98
N GLN A 243 -10.32 -1.24 -19.73
CA GLN A 243 -10.69 -2.47 -19.03
C GLN A 243 -11.86 -3.22 -19.70
N VAL A 244 -12.78 -2.48 -20.34
CA VAL A 244 -13.92 -3.06 -21.08
C VAL A 244 -13.47 -4.01 -22.21
N ALA A 245 -12.22 -3.93 -22.68
CA ALA A 245 -11.68 -4.89 -23.62
C ALA A 245 -11.67 -6.36 -23.11
N CYS A 246 -11.89 -6.62 -21.81
CA CYS A 246 -12.17 -7.99 -21.32
C CYS A 246 -13.45 -8.59 -21.93
N GLY A 247 -14.37 -7.76 -22.42
CA GLY A 247 -15.62 -8.16 -23.07
C GLY A 247 -15.42 -8.80 -24.44
N PHE A 248 -14.24 -8.67 -25.07
CA PHE A 248 -13.96 -9.40 -26.31
C PHE A 248 -13.85 -10.91 -26.06
N PRO A 249 -14.24 -11.75 -27.03
CA PRO A 249 -14.09 -13.19 -26.91
C PRO A 249 -12.62 -13.60 -26.67
N ALA A 250 -12.40 -14.71 -25.97
CA ALA A 250 -11.06 -15.25 -25.81
C ALA A 250 -10.56 -15.89 -27.12
N ALA A 251 -9.24 -15.99 -27.28
CA ALA A 251 -8.59 -16.59 -28.47
C ALA A 251 -9.09 -18.00 -28.81
N ASP A 252 -9.60 -18.73 -27.82
CA ASP A 252 -10.08 -20.11 -27.96
C ASP A 252 -11.47 -20.23 -28.62
N THR A 253 -12.12 -19.11 -28.94
CA THR A 253 -13.41 -19.12 -29.66
C THR A 253 -13.18 -19.09 -31.18
N PRO A 254 -13.86 -19.96 -31.96
CA PRO A 254 -13.60 -20.16 -33.40
C PRO A 254 -14.02 -18.99 -34.32
N ALA A 255 -14.38 -17.84 -33.74
CA ALA A 255 -14.88 -16.67 -34.48
C ALA A 255 -13.80 -15.58 -34.59
N GLY A 256 -13.08 -15.57 -35.72
CA GLY A 256 -12.09 -14.54 -36.05
C GLY A 256 -10.78 -14.66 -35.27
N ASN A 257 -9.94 -13.61 -35.32
CA ASN A 257 -8.76 -13.48 -34.45
C ASN A 257 -9.13 -12.52 -33.28
N PRO A 258 -9.89 -12.97 -32.27
CA PRO A 258 -10.45 -12.08 -31.24
C PRO A 258 -9.37 -11.52 -30.29
N ALA A 259 -8.21 -12.17 -30.18
CA ALA A 259 -7.03 -11.63 -29.52
C ALA A 259 -6.52 -10.35 -30.21
N ALA A 260 -6.62 -10.27 -31.53
CA ALA A 260 -6.27 -9.05 -32.27
C ALA A 260 -7.28 -7.91 -32.04
N ALA A 261 -8.57 -8.21 -31.82
CA ALA A 261 -9.60 -7.21 -31.61
C ALA A 261 -9.41 -6.41 -30.32
N ALA A 262 -9.15 -7.11 -29.20
CA ALA A 262 -8.87 -6.46 -27.92
C ALA A 262 -7.61 -5.58 -27.98
N GLY A 263 -6.54 -6.08 -28.60
CA GLY A 263 -5.31 -5.30 -28.79
C GLY A 263 -5.50 -4.08 -29.71
N HIS A 264 -6.26 -4.24 -30.80
CA HIS A 264 -6.59 -3.15 -31.71
C HIS A 264 -7.42 -2.07 -31.01
N TYR A 265 -8.42 -2.45 -30.21
CA TYR A 265 -9.22 -1.52 -29.42
C TYR A 265 -8.37 -0.64 -28.50
N ILE A 266 -7.42 -1.25 -27.75
CA ILE A 266 -6.48 -0.51 -26.90
C ILE A 266 -5.62 0.46 -27.73
N THR A 267 -5.11 -0.01 -28.87
CA THR A 267 -4.25 0.78 -29.76
C THR A 267 -5.00 1.98 -30.33
N GLN A 268 -6.26 1.81 -30.75
CA GLN A 268 -7.10 2.91 -31.24
C GLN A 268 -7.41 3.94 -30.16
N LEU A 269 -7.70 3.48 -28.94
CA LEU A 269 -8.09 4.36 -27.85
C LEU A 269 -6.92 5.20 -27.31
N LEU A 270 -5.73 4.59 -27.18
CA LEU A 270 -4.56 5.21 -26.56
C LEU A 270 -3.53 5.75 -27.56
N GLY A 271 -3.57 5.28 -28.81
CA GLY A 271 -2.67 5.70 -29.89
C GLY A 271 -2.56 7.21 -30.05
N PRO A 272 -3.68 7.97 -30.07
CA PRO A 272 -3.64 9.44 -30.14
C PRO A 272 -2.90 10.09 -28.96
N THR A 273 -3.09 9.59 -27.74
CA THR A 273 -2.36 10.08 -26.56
C THR A 273 -0.87 9.77 -26.66
N ALA A 274 -0.51 8.55 -27.10
CA ALA A 274 0.89 8.19 -27.33
C ALA A 274 1.54 9.06 -28.43
N ALA A 275 0.80 9.35 -29.50
CA ALA A 275 1.25 10.23 -30.57
C ALA A 275 1.52 11.65 -30.08
N GLU A 276 0.66 12.24 -29.25
CA GLU A 276 0.88 13.56 -28.67
C GLU A 276 2.09 13.61 -27.72
N VAL A 277 2.30 12.58 -26.89
CA VAL A 277 3.50 12.47 -26.04
C VAL A 277 4.77 12.44 -26.88
N ARG A 278 4.77 11.63 -27.95
CA ARG A 278 5.91 11.52 -28.88
C ARG A 278 6.15 12.84 -29.62
N ALA A 279 5.08 13.49 -30.08
CA ALA A 279 5.16 14.77 -30.78
C ALA A 279 5.70 15.87 -29.87
N LEU A 280 5.25 15.94 -28.61
CA LEU A 280 5.77 16.88 -27.61
C LEU A 280 7.26 16.65 -27.37
N ALA A 281 7.68 15.40 -27.16
CA ALA A 281 9.09 15.05 -26.93
C ALA A 281 10.00 15.37 -28.13
N ALA A 282 9.46 15.36 -29.36
CA ALA A 282 10.22 15.65 -30.58
C ALA A 282 10.31 17.15 -30.92
N ARG A 283 9.70 18.03 -30.12
CA ARG A 283 9.69 19.47 -30.39
C ARG A 283 11.09 20.09 -30.21
N PRO A 284 11.55 20.94 -31.15
CA PRO A 284 12.84 21.64 -31.00
C PRO A 284 12.80 22.72 -29.92
N ASP A 285 11.64 23.32 -29.68
CA ASP A 285 11.39 24.37 -28.68
C ASP A 285 10.94 23.82 -27.32
N LEU A 286 11.16 22.53 -27.06
CA LEU A 286 10.66 21.84 -25.86
C LEU A 286 11.05 22.53 -24.54
N TYR A 287 12.30 22.98 -24.44
CA TYR A 287 12.82 23.60 -23.23
C TYR A 287 12.17 24.96 -22.94
N ASP A 288 11.79 25.72 -23.97
CA ASP A 288 11.10 27.02 -23.81
C ASP A 288 9.67 26.84 -23.28
N MET A 289 9.08 25.67 -23.53
CA MET A 289 7.72 25.32 -23.10
C MET A 289 7.66 24.79 -21.66
N THR A 290 8.79 24.57 -20.99
CA THR A 290 8.84 23.94 -19.66
C THR A 290 8.19 24.75 -18.55
N SER A 291 8.02 26.06 -18.74
CA SER A 291 7.36 26.97 -17.78
C SER A 291 5.86 27.14 -18.05
N ARG A 292 5.35 26.62 -19.17
CA ARG A 292 3.96 26.83 -19.59
C ARG A 292 2.99 25.91 -18.84
N ALA A 293 2.08 26.51 -18.07
CA ALA A 293 1.13 25.77 -17.22
C ALA A 293 0.15 24.88 -18.01
N ASP A 294 -0.27 25.33 -19.20
CA ASP A 294 -1.13 24.56 -20.10
C ASP A 294 -0.43 23.30 -20.62
N VAL A 295 0.85 23.43 -21.01
CA VAL A 295 1.68 22.30 -21.48
C VAL A 295 1.94 21.31 -20.34
N ILE A 296 2.29 21.80 -19.15
CA ILE A 296 2.50 20.95 -17.98
C ILE A 296 1.21 20.21 -17.59
N GLY A 297 0.07 20.91 -17.61
CA GLY A 297 -1.24 20.31 -17.35
C GLY A 297 -1.59 19.21 -18.34
N ALA A 298 -1.42 19.48 -19.64
CA ALA A 298 -1.65 18.51 -20.71
C ALA A 298 -0.73 17.29 -20.57
N LEU A 299 0.56 17.49 -20.30
CA LEU A 299 1.51 16.40 -20.07
C LEU A 299 1.11 15.55 -18.85
N CYS A 300 0.78 16.17 -17.73
CA CYS A 300 0.29 15.46 -16.54
C CYS A 300 -0.94 14.59 -16.86
N GLY A 301 -1.89 15.13 -17.63
CA GLY A 301 -3.07 14.40 -18.12
C GLY A 301 -2.70 13.19 -18.98
N MET A 302 -1.83 13.37 -19.97
CA MET A 302 -1.36 12.27 -20.84
C MET A 302 -0.64 11.17 -20.06
N LEU A 303 0.21 11.52 -19.10
CA LEU A 303 0.89 10.54 -18.24
C LEU A 303 -0.10 9.74 -17.38
N GLU A 304 -1.10 10.40 -16.81
CA GLU A 304 -2.16 9.71 -16.04
C GLU A 304 -3.05 8.84 -16.93
N VAL A 305 -3.33 9.26 -18.18
CA VAL A 305 -4.02 8.43 -19.18
C VAL A 305 -3.24 7.16 -19.50
N LEU A 306 -1.93 7.25 -19.74
CA LEU A 306 -1.08 6.07 -20.00
C LEU A 306 -1.04 5.16 -18.76
N ARG A 307 -0.96 5.73 -17.56
CA ARG A 307 -0.94 4.99 -16.30
C ARG A 307 -2.26 4.24 -16.04
N GLY A 308 -3.38 4.86 -16.41
CA GLY A 308 -4.71 4.27 -16.27
C GLY A 308 -5.00 3.24 -17.35
N GLY A 309 -4.93 3.66 -18.62
CA GLY A 309 -5.27 2.84 -19.77
C GLY A 309 -4.22 1.79 -20.13
N ALA A 310 -3.00 2.20 -20.49
CA ALA A 310 -1.98 1.31 -21.03
C ALA A 310 -1.42 0.32 -19.98
N CYS A 311 -1.42 0.72 -18.71
CA CYS A 311 -0.98 -0.15 -17.61
C CYS A 311 -2.17 -0.86 -16.95
N ARG A 312 -2.94 -0.18 -16.08
CA ARG A 312 -3.98 -0.83 -15.25
C ARG A 312 -5.14 -1.43 -16.06
N GLY A 313 -5.73 -0.63 -16.95
CA GLY A 313 -6.91 -1.01 -17.73
C GLY A 313 -6.62 -2.14 -18.70
N ALA A 314 -5.55 -2.01 -19.50
CA ALA A 314 -5.08 -3.04 -20.41
C ALA A 314 -4.69 -4.33 -19.66
N ALA A 315 -4.07 -4.22 -18.48
CA ALA A 315 -3.73 -5.40 -17.68
C ALA A 315 -4.96 -6.12 -17.13
N ALA A 316 -5.98 -5.37 -16.70
CA ALA A 316 -7.26 -5.92 -16.22
C ALA A 316 -8.11 -6.51 -17.35
N ALA A 317 -7.97 -6.01 -18.59
CA ALA A 317 -8.68 -6.51 -19.75
C ALA A 317 -8.22 -7.92 -20.20
N GLY A 318 -7.00 -8.31 -19.88
CA GLY A 318 -6.44 -9.63 -20.19
C GLY A 318 -5.17 -9.59 -21.05
N PRO A 319 -4.58 -10.75 -21.38
CA PRO A 319 -3.29 -10.84 -22.07
C PRO A 319 -3.16 -10.07 -23.40
N PRO A 320 -4.12 -10.14 -24.36
CA PRO A 320 -3.96 -9.44 -25.64
C PRO A 320 -3.99 -7.91 -25.50
N ALA A 321 -4.89 -7.41 -24.66
CA ALA A 321 -4.98 -5.98 -24.35
C ALA A 321 -3.70 -5.49 -23.65
N ARG A 322 -3.19 -6.27 -22.69
CA ARG A 322 -1.95 -5.99 -21.96
C ARG A 322 -0.73 -5.94 -22.89
N ALA A 323 -0.64 -6.86 -23.87
CA ALA A 323 0.42 -6.86 -24.87
C ALA A 323 0.37 -5.61 -25.77
N ALA A 324 -0.83 -5.17 -26.19
CA ALA A 324 -0.99 -3.92 -26.93
C ALA A 324 -0.62 -2.68 -26.10
N GLY A 325 -0.98 -2.67 -24.81
CA GLY A 325 -0.57 -1.63 -23.86
C GLY A 325 0.95 -1.52 -23.76
N TRP A 326 1.65 -2.66 -23.66
CA TRP A 326 3.11 -2.70 -23.70
C TRP A 326 3.69 -2.22 -25.03
N GLY A 327 3.10 -2.61 -26.17
CA GLY A 327 3.53 -2.13 -27.49
C GLY A 327 3.60 -0.60 -27.54
N LEU A 328 2.52 0.06 -27.11
CA LEU A 328 2.47 1.52 -27.02
C LEU A 328 3.51 2.10 -26.06
N ILE A 329 3.67 1.51 -24.86
CA ILE A 329 4.64 1.97 -23.86
C ILE A 329 6.07 1.83 -24.38
N SER A 330 6.39 0.73 -25.04
CA SER A 330 7.74 0.43 -25.54
C SER A 330 8.24 1.49 -26.53
N GLU A 331 7.35 2.01 -27.37
CA GLU A 331 7.65 3.12 -28.29
C GLU A 331 7.84 4.47 -27.59
N LEU A 332 7.28 4.62 -26.37
CA LEU A 332 7.33 5.85 -25.60
C LEU A 332 8.51 5.90 -24.62
N LEU A 333 9.25 4.81 -24.41
CA LEU A 333 10.34 4.77 -23.44
C LEU A 333 11.39 5.87 -23.70
N ALA A 334 11.87 6.00 -24.94
CA ALA A 334 12.81 7.07 -25.30
C ALA A 334 12.20 8.49 -25.18
N PRO A 335 11.00 8.77 -25.76
CA PRO A 335 10.30 10.04 -25.55
C PRO A 335 10.13 10.43 -24.07
N LEU A 336 9.79 9.48 -23.19
CA LEU A 336 9.61 9.75 -21.76
C LEU A 336 10.91 10.17 -21.07
N LEU A 337 12.07 9.66 -21.49
CA LEU A 337 13.37 10.14 -20.98
C LEU A 337 13.67 11.56 -21.45
N VAL A 338 13.33 11.92 -22.69
CA VAL A 338 13.48 13.30 -23.18
C VAL A 338 12.61 14.25 -22.35
N LEU A 339 11.37 13.86 -22.07
CA LEU A 339 10.45 14.64 -21.23
C LEU A 339 10.93 14.72 -19.78
N GLN A 340 11.53 13.65 -19.22
CA GLN A 340 12.16 13.70 -17.90
C GLN A 340 13.31 14.71 -17.85
N ARG A 341 14.14 14.79 -18.90
CA ARG A 341 15.24 15.77 -18.97
C ARG A 341 14.74 17.21 -19.09
N ALA A 342 13.64 17.44 -19.80
CA ALA A 342 13.10 18.79 -20.02
C ALA A 342 12.21 19.26 -18.85
N PHE A 343 11.25 18.43 -18.41
CA PHE A 343 10.24 18.79 -17.42
C PHE A 343 10.50 18.20 -16.02
N GLY A 344 11.57 17.43 -15.83
CA GLY A 344 11.86 16.76 -14.56
C GLY A 344 12.01 17.71 -13.36
N ASP A 345 12.26 18.99 -13.63
CA ASP A 345 12.29 20.05 -12.62
C ASP A 345 10.91 20.39 -12.06
N ASP A 346 9.82 20.17 -12.80
CA ASP A 346 8.46 20.34 -12.27
C ASP A 346 8.09 19.13 -11.37
N PRO A 347 7.75 19.35 -10.08
CA PRO A 347 7.42 18.27 -9.14
C PRO A 347 6.25 17.40 -9.56
N ARG A 348 5.27 17.97 -10.26
CA ARG A 348 4.08 17.24 -10.67
C ARG A 348 4.45 16.26 -11.77
N VAL A 349 5.24 16.71 -12.74
CA VAL A 349 5.70 15.89 -13.87
C VAL A 349 6.69 14.83 -13.40
N GLY A 350 7.71 15.20 -12.63
CA GLY A 350 8.70 14.26 -12.11
C GLY A 350 8.06 13.13 -11.27
N ALA A 351 7.15 13.48 -10.35
CA ALA A 351 6.42 12.48 -9.57
C ALA A 351 5.53 11.58 -10.44
N LEU A 352 4.90 12.13 -11.49
CA LEU A 352 4.05 11.35 -12.41
C LEU A 352 4.85 10.42 -13.31
N LEU A 353 6.02 10.83 -13.79
CA LEU A 353 6.93 9.97 -14.56
C LEU A 353 7.42 8.79 -13.72
N LEU A 354 7.79 9.02 -12.45
CA LEU A 354 8.12 7.94 -11.51
C LEU A 354 6.93 7.03 -11.23
N LYS A 355 5.73 7.59 -11.04
CA LYS A 355 4.50 6.81 -10.85
C LYS A 355 4.11 6.00 -12.09
N LEU A 356 4.37 6.53 -13.28
CA LEU A 356 4.16 5.83 -14.54
C LEU A 356 5.17 4.68 -14.64
N ALA A 357 6.46 4.92 -14.38
CA ALA A 357 7.47 3.88 -14.33
C ALA A 357 7.09 2.76 -13.36
N ALA A 358 6.63 3.09 -12.15
CA ALA A 358 6.14 2.12 -11.17
C ALA A 358 4.97 1.29 -11.73
N GLY A 359 4.00 1.93 -12.39
CA GLY A 359 2.86 1.25 -13.01
C GLY A 359 3.25 0.38 -14.21
N ILE A 360 4.23 0.81 -15.02
CA ILE A 360 4.76 0.02 -16.14
C ILE A 360 5.41 -1.26 -15.59
N VAL A 361 6.24 -1.13 -14.56
CA VAL A 361 6.86 -2.29 -13.91
C VAL A 361 5.77 -3.18 -13.31
N GLU A 362 4.89 -2.66 -12.46
CA GLU A 362 3.82 -3.43 -11.79
C GLU A 362 3.02 -4.30 -12.78
N HIS A 363 2.65 -3.76 -13.93
CA HIS A 363 1.71 -4.41 -14.84
C HIS A 363 2.33 -5.13 -16.04
N HIS A 364 3.55 -4.75 -16.47
CA HIS A 364 4.18 -5.35 -17.64
C HIS A 364 5.33 -6.31 -17.31
N VAL A 365 6.10 -6.02 -16.27
CA VAL A 365 7.36 -6.71 -16.00
C VAL A 365 7.18 -8.23 -15.87
N GLY A 366 6.09 -8.70 -15.26
CA GLY A 366 5.88 -10.11 -14.92
C GLY A 366 5.75 -11.09 -16.10
N TYR A 367 5.36 -10.62 -17.30
CA TYR A 367 5.15 -11.50 -18.47
C TYR A 367 6.10 -11.23 -19.63
N LEU A 368 6.92 -10.17 -19.54
CA LEU A 368 7.80 -9.78 -20.63
C LEU A 368 8.93 -10.80 -20.83
N PRO A 369 9.28 -11.11 -22.10
CA PRO A 369 10.46 -11.91 -22.40
C PRO A 369 11.72 -11.20 -21.90
N THR A 370 12.78 -11.98 -21.70
CA THR A 370 14.04 -11.53 -21.10
C THR A 370 14.60 -10.27 -21.78
N ASP A 371 14.61 -10.21 -23.11
CA ASP A 371 15.13 -9.05 -23.86
C ASP A 371 14.35 -7.76 -23.58
N GLN A 372 13.01 -7.84 -23.59
CA GLN A 372 12.13 -6.69 -23.33
C GLN A 372 12.17 -6.29 -21.85
N ALA A 373 12.36 -7.25 -20.95
CA ALA A 373 12.58 -7.00 -19.54
C ALA A 373 13.89 -6.25 -19.28
N HIS A 374 14.98 -6.65 -19.93
CA HIS A 374 16.26 -5.94 -19.85
C HIS A 374 16.15 -4.52 -20.40
N LEU A 375 15.45 -4.34 -21.52
CA LEU A 375 15.18 -3.03 -22.09
C LEU A 375 14.42 -2.13 -21.10
N LEU A 376 13.39 -2.67 -20.42
CA LEU A 376 12.65 -1.95 -19.38
C LEU A 376 13.55 -1.57 -18.19
N MET A 377 14.38 -2.50 -17.70
CA MET A 377 15.28 -2.23 -16.58
C MET A 377 16.34 -1.17 -16.91
N ASN A 378 16.92 -1.22 -18.12
CA ASN A 378 17.85 -0.19 -18.60
C ASN A 378 17.18 1.17 -18.70
N TRP A 379 15.92 1.22 -19.15
CA TRP A 379 15.14 2.46 -19.18
C TRP A 379 14.88 3.01 -17.77
N VAL A 380 14.49 2.16 -16.81
CA VAL A 380 14.30 2.57 -15.41
C VAL A 380 15.60 3.10 -14.81
N LEU A 381 16.73 2.43 -15.05
CA LEU A 381 18.05 2.86 -14.60
C LEU A 381 18.37 4.28 -15.09
N GLU A 382 18.14 4.52 -16.37
CA GLU A 382 18.40 5.82 -17.00
C GLU A 382 17.45 6.91 -16.49
N LEU A 383 16.17 6.57 -16.26
CA LEU A 383 15.21 7.47 -15.63
C LEU A 383 15.66 7.89 -14.21
N LEU A 384 16.09 6.92 -13.39
CA LEU A 384 16.57 7.17 -12.03
C LEU A 384 17.85 8.02 -12.02
N ARG A 385 18.77 7.79 -12.96
CA ARG A 385 19.99 8.62 -13.13
C ARG A 385 19.65 10.06 -13.46
N GLN A 386 18.73 10.29 -14.40
CA GLN A 386 18.29 11.65 -14.77
C GLN A 386 17.57 12.34 -13.62
N TYR A 387 16.70 11.62 -12.92
CA TYR A 387 16.04 12.13 -11.73
C TYR A 387 17.04 12.54 -10.64
N ARG A 388 18.09 11.72 -10.41
CA ARG A 388 19.17 12.03 -9.45
C ARG A 388 19.88 13.34 -9.78
N LEU A 389 20.26 13.51 -11.04
CA LEU A 389 21.01 14.68 -11.51
C LEU A 389 20.19 15.98 -11.42
N GLY A 390 18.87 15.92 -11.62
CA GLY A 390 18.00 17.11 -11.61
C GLY A 390 17.50 17.55 -10.22
N ARG A 391 17.15 16.60 -9.32
CA ARG A 391 16.39 16.93 -8.08
C ARG A 391 17.03 16.58 -6.74
N ALA A 392 18.06 15.72 -6.68
CA ALA A 392 18.60 15.24 -5.40
C ALA A 392 19.10 16.38 -4.49
N ALA A 393 19.65 17.45 -5.07
CA ALA A 393 20.13 18.62 -4.32
C ALA A 393 19.01 19.58 -3.83
N ARG A 394 17.82 19.56 -4.43
CA ARG A 394 16.68 20.42 -4.02
C ARG A 394 15.79 19.75 -2.99
N VAL A 395 15.64 18.43 -3.06
CA VAL A 395 14.86 17.69 -2.05
C VAL A 395 15.56 17.68 -0.68
N SER A 396 16.88 17.73 -0.64
CA SER A 396 17.63 17.92 0.63
C SER A 396 17.38 19.31 1.24
N VAL A 397 17.22 20.35 0.42
CA VAL A 397 16.83 21.71 0.87
C VAL A 397 15.38 21.74 1.35
N ALA A 398 14.47 21.06 0.64
CA ALA A 398 13.07 20.91 1.06
C ALA A 398 12.94 20.10 2.36
N ALA A 399 13.76 19.06 2.54
CA ALA A 399 13.86 18.31 3.80
C ALA A 399 14.39 19.19 4.94
N ALA A 400 15.41 20.01 4.69
CA ALA A 400 15.90 20.96 5.69
C ALA A 400 14.85 22.01 6.08
N ALA A 401 14.01 22.45 5.14
CA ALA A 401 12.88 23.34 5.40
C ALA A 401 11.78 22.65 6.23
N ALA A 402 11.47 21.38 5.95
CA ALA A 402 10.60 20.56 6.79
C ALA A 402 11.17 20.43 8.22
N ALA A 403 12.50 20.37 8.36
CA ALA A 403 13.19 20.27 9.65
C ALA A 403 13.12 21.52 10.50
N ALA A 404 13.29 22.67 9.86
CA ALA A 404 13.12 23.94 10.51
C ALA A 404 11.69 24.09 11.07
N ARG A 405 10.66 23.53 10.41
CA ARG A 405 9.27 23.51 10.90
C ARG A 405 9.09 22.56 12.09
N GLY A 406 9.60 21.34 12.04
CA GLY A 406 9.51 20.38 13.16
C GLY A 406 10.06 20.99 14.45
N ARG A 407 11.23 21.64 14.36
CA ARG A 407 11.85 22.36 15.48
C ARG A 407 11.02 23.56 15.96
N ARG A 408 10.44 24.35 15.05
CA ARG A 408 9.61 25.53 15.42
C ARG A 408 8.27 25.15 16.03
N LYS A 409 7.59 24.09 15.55
CA LYS A 409 6.36 23.59 16.18
C LYS A 409 6.63 23.09 17.60
N ALA A 410 7.73 22.37 17.80
CA ALA A 410 8.17 21.96 19.14
C ALA A 410 8.48 23.18 20.04
N HIS A 411 9.12 24.21 19.49
CA HIS A 411 9.47 25.43 20.22
C HIS A 411 8.25 26.30 20.58
N HIS A 412 7.26 26.40 19.69
CA HIS A 412 6.04 27.17 19.92
C HIS A 412 5.11 26.49 20.94
N PHE A 413 5.10 25.15 20.95
CA PHE A 413 4.40 24.35 21.97
C PHE A 413 5.07 24.43 23.34
N ALA A 414 6.42 24.41 23.38
CA ALA A 414 7.17 24.61 24.62
C ALA A 414 6.92 26.01 25.22
N HIS A 415 6.73 27.02 24.37
CA HIS A 415 6.41 28.39 24.82
C HIS A 415 4.95 28.59 25.23
N SER A 416 3.99 27.87 24.63
CA SER A 416 2.57 27.97 25.03
C SER A 416 2.25 27.21 26.31
N GLN A 417 3.02 26.19 26.67
CA GLN A 417 2.91 25.52 27.98
C GLN A 417 3.53 26.33 29.13
N GLY A 418 4.34 27.34 28.84
CA GLY A 418 4.95 28.22 29.85
C GLY A 418 4.15 29.48 30.22
N HIS A 419 3.07 29.81 29.48
CA HIS A 419 2.31 31.06 29.65
C HIS A 419 0.83 30.81 29.94
N HIS A 420 0.54 30.14 31.05
CA HIS A 420 -0.79 30.13 31.67
C HIS A 420 -0.85 30.89 33.00
N LEU A 421 0.01 31.91 33.19
CA LEU A 421 -0.14 32.92 34.24
C LEU A 421 0.19 34.32 33.68
N HIS A 422 -0.78 35.22 33.82
CA HIS A 422 -0.83 36.66 33.50
C HIS A 422 -1.27 37.13 32.09
N HIS A 423 -2.49 37.69 32.08
CA HIS A 423 -3.04 38.60 31.07
C HIS A 423 -2.48 40.03 31.22
N HIS A 424 -2.18 40.74 30.11
CA HIS A 424 -2.78 42.06 29.77
C HIS A 424 -2.26 42.65 28.42
N HIS A 425 -3.16 43.36 27.72
CA HIS A 425 -3.07 44.22 26.53
C HIS A 425 -1.70 44.73 26.02
N ARG A 426 -1.45 44.62 24.68
CA ARG A 426 -1.19 45.78 23.78
C ARG A 426 -1.13 45.41 22.29
N LEU A 427 -1.62 46.36 21.47
CA LEU A 427 -1.62 46.41 20.00
C LEU A 427 -0.22 46.38 19.38
N HIS A 428 -0.06 45.72 18.22
CA HIS A 428 0.65 46.26 17.04
C HIS A 428 0.35 45.42 15.79
N HIS A 429 -0.27 46.06 14.79
CA HIS A 429 -0.37 45.60 13.41
C HIS A 429 0.90 45.97 12.62
N HIS A 430 1.11 45.23 11.52
CA HIS A 430 2.08 45.39 10.41
C HIS A 430 3.40 44.62 10.53
N HIS A 431 3.46 43.41 9.93
CA HIS A 431 4.58 42.89 9.10
C HIS A 431 4.32 41.50 8.42
N SER A 432 3.09 40.98 8.32
CA SER A 432 2.84 39.55 8.02
C SER A 432 2.78 39.10 6.55
N ASN A 433 2.80 39.98 5.54
CA ASN A 433 2.55 39.55 4.15
C ASN A 433 3.72 38.85 3.45
N GLY A 434 4.97 39.08 3.87
CA GLY A 434 6.14 38.45 3.24
C GLY A 434 6.41 37.02 3.73
N GLN A 435 6.27 36.77 5.04
CA GLN A 435 6.61 35.47 5.65
C GLN A 435 5.60 34.36 5.33
N SER A 436 4.33 34.71 5.10
CA SER A 436 3.28 33.73 4.77
C SER A 436 3.47 33.09 3.39
N ALA A 437 4.01 33.84 2.42
CA ALA A 437 4.26 33.34 1.06
C ALA A 437 5.41 32.32 1.01
N TYR A 438 6.51 32.58 1.73
CA TYR A 438 7.64 31.63 1.83
C TYR A 438 7.28 30.35 2.59
N LEU A 439 6.36 30.45 3.57
CA LEU A 439 5.88 29.28 4.32
C LEU A 439 4.99 28.37 3.48
N LEU A 440 4.11 28.93 2.64
CA LEU A 440 3.26 28.18 1.71
C LEU A 440 4.09 27.50 0.61
N GLN A 441 5.08 28.20 0.02
CA GLN A 441 6.00 27.60 -0.96
C GLN A 441 6.81 26.43 -0.39
N GLY A 442 7.18 26.49 0.89
CA GLY A 442 7.84 25.38 1.58
C GLY A 442 6.92 24.20 1.94
N GLU A 443 5.59 24.41 2.05
CA GLU A 443 4.62 23.34 2.28
C GLU A 443 4.37 22.51 1.03
N ASP A 444 4.21 23.17 -0.11
CA ASP A 444 4.01 22.51 -1.39
C ASP A 444 5.24 21.67 -1.76
N ALA A 445 6.46 22.20 -1.56
CA ALA A 445 7.70 21.49 -1.85
C ALA A 445 7.89 20.21 -1.01
N ALA A 446 7.51 20.22 0.27
CA ALA A 446 7.59 19.03 1.13
C ALA A 446 6.56 17.96 0.74
N GLN A 447 5.35 18.37 0.36
CA GLN A 447 4.32 17.45 -0.13
C GLN A 447 4.69 16.86 -1.51
N ASP A 448 5.33 17.65 -2.36
CA ASP A 448 5.87 17.22 -3.64
C ASP A 448 6.95 16.14 -3.45
N ALA A 449 7.95 16.42 -2.62
CA ALA A 449 9.00 15.46 -2.26
C ALA A 449 8.42 14.17 -1.66
N ALA A 450 7.40 14.29 -0.81
CA ALA A 450 6.68 13.15 -0.26
C ALA A 450 5.91 12.32 -1.30
N ARG A 451 5.43 12.94 -2.40
CA ARG A 451 4.81 12.23 -3.52
C ARG A 451 5.84 11.49 -4.36
N GLU A 452 7.02 12.08 -4.56
CA GLU A 452 8.15 11.47 -5.27
C GLU A 452 8.73 10.29 -4.49
N LEU A 453 8.95 10.44 -3.18
CA LEU A 453 9.42 9.38 -2.30
C LEU A 453 8.51 8.14 -2.35
N ARG A 454 7.19 8.35 -2.32
CA ARG A 454 6.21 7.26 -2.46
C ARG A 454 6.31 6.55 -3.81
N ALA A 455 6.48 7.31 -4.89
CA ALA A 455 6.61 6.75 -6.23
C ALA A 455 7.90 5.94 -6.39
N LEU A 456 9.02 6.44 -5.88
CA LEU A 456 10.31 5.73 -5.86
C LEU A 456 10.22 4.42 -5.06
N LEU A 457 9.64 4.47 -3.86
CA LEU A 457 9.45 3.27 -3.05
C LEU A 457 8.61 2.21 -3.78
N GLN A 458 7.47 2.61 -4.36
CA GLN A 458 6.63 1.70 -5.13
C GLN A 458 7.38 1.10 -6.33
N LEU A 459 8.11 1.92 -7.09
CA LEU A 459 8.90 1.46 -8.23
C LEU A 459 9.91 0.39 -7.81
N LEU A 460 10.72 0.67 -6.79
CA LEU A 460 11.76 -0.26 -6.33
C LEU A 460 11.16 -1.54 -5.75
N THR A 461 10.05 -1.46 -5.01
CA THR A 461 9.35 -2.65 -4.51
C THR A 461 8.81 -3.53 -5.63
N HIS A 462 8.22 -2.96 -6.69
CA HIS A 462 7.71 -3.79 -7.80
C HIS A 462 8.84 -4.47 -8.59
N ILE A 463 9.99 -3.81 -8.71
CA ILE A 463 11.18 -4.39 -9.34
C ILE A 463 11.67 -5.61 -8.54
N THR A 464 11.78 -5.48 -7.22
CA THR A 464 12.25 -6.57 -6.36
C THR A 464 11.26 -7.72 -6.25
N GLN A 465 9.95 -7.44 -6.25
CA GLN A 465 8.91 -8.48 -6.26
C GLN A 465 9.00 -9.39 -7.50
N ARG A 466 9.32 -8.85 -8.68
CA ARG A 466 9.55 -9.67 -9.87
C ARG A 466 10.71 -10.62 -9.68
N ASP A 467 11.83 -10.13 -9.17
CA ASP A 467 13.05 -10.93 -9.07
C ASP A 467 12.84 -12.12 -8.11
N VAL A 468 12.09 -11.89 -7.01
CA VAL A 468 11.61 -12.97 -6.14
C VAL A 468 10.77 -13.99 -6.92
N ALA A 469 9.79 -13.52 -7.71
CA ALA A 469 8.89 -14.39 -8.45
C ALA A 469 9.62 -15.23 -9.51
N LEU A 470 10.60 -14.64 -10.21
CA LEU A 470 11.43 -15.36 -11.19
C LEU A 470 12.38 -16.36 -10.52
N ALA A 471 13.00 -15.98 -9.40
CA ALA A 471 13.84 -16.90 -8.63
C ALA A 471 13.05 -18.10 -8.09
N ALA A 472 11.82 -17.87 -7.62
CA ALA A 472 10.92 -18.93 -7.18
C ALA A 472 10.54 -19.88 -8.33
N ALA A 473 10.12 -19.34 -9.48
CA ALA A 473 9.76 -20.13 -10.65
C ALA A 473 10.94 -20.97 -11.20
N ALA A 474 12.17 -20.43 -11.16
CA ALA A 474 13.37 -21.16 -11.54
C ALA A 474 13.68 -22.32 -10.56
N SER A 475 13.40 -22.14 -9.27
CA SER A 475 13.60 -23.19 -8.26
C SER A 475 12.58 -24.34 -8.37
N ASP A 476 11.34 -24.05 -8.78
CA ASP A 476 10.30 -25.07 -9.00
C ASP A 476 10.58 -25.93 -10.24
N GLY A 477 11.25 -25.38 -11.26
CA GLY A 477 11.73 -26.14 -12.43
C GLY A 477 12.84 -27.15 -12.12
N TRP A 478 13.60 -26.93 -11.03
CA TRP A 478 14.68 -27.80 -10.58
C TRP A 478 14.21 -28.90 -9.60
N ALA A 479 13.00 -28.77 -9.02
CA ALA A 479 12.49 -29.68 -7.99
C ALA A 479 12.15 -31.11 -8.47
N THR A 480 12.44 -31.47 -9.72
CA THR A 480 12.45 -32.87 -10.19
C THR A 480 13.83 -33.53 -10.17
N ALA A 481 14.90 -32.81 -9.81
CA ALA A 481 16.21 -33.40 -9.55
C ALA A 481 17.01 -32.59 -8.50
N SER A 482 17.04 -33.11 -7.27
CA SER A 482 18.05 -32.81 -6.22
C SER A 482 17.78 -31.64 -5.25
N SER A 483 17.47 -32.06 -4.01
CA SER A 483 17.73 -31.47 -2.68
C SER A 483 17.42 -29.99 -2.38
N ALA A 484 16.51 -29.83 -1.41
CA ALA A 484 15.97 -28.60 -0.84
C ALA A 484 17.01 -27.61 -0.25
N GLY A 485 17.16 -26.47 -0.93
CA GLY A 485 17.66 -25.21 -0.35
C GLY A 485 16.53 -24.44 0.36
N SER A 486 16.90 -23.59 1.33
CA SER A 486 15.97 -22.69 2.03
C SER A 486 15.35 -21.70 1.04
N THR A 487 14.06 -21.85 0.75
CA THR A 487 13.31 -20.86 -0.02
C THR A 487 13.22 -19.55 0.77
N PRO A 488 13.34 -18.37 0.13
CA PRO A 488 12.90 -17.13 0.74
C PRO A 488 11.39 -17.25 0.95
N ARG A 489 10.92 -17.05 2.19
CA ARG A 489 9.48 -17.00 2.45
C ARG A 489 8.92 -15.79 1.70
N SER A 490 8.20 -16.06 0.61
CA SER A 490 7.36 -15.08 -0.06
C SER A 490 6.43 -14.47 0.98
N VAL A 491 6.70 -13.23 1.38
CA VAL A 491 5.72 -12.41 2.06
C VAL A 491 4.67 -12.07 1.02
N ASN A 492 3.54 -12.79 1.05
CA ASN A 492 2.42 -12.53 0.18
C ASN A 492 1.83 -11.16 0.54
N MET A 493 2.30 -10.10 -0.12
CA MET A 493 1.85 -8.71 0.06
C MET A 493 0.51 -8.41 -0.65
N SER A 494 -0.17 -9.43 -1.19
CA SER A 494 -1.43 -9.29 -1.94
C SER A 494 -2.62 -8.81 -1.09
N GLY A 495 -2.48 -8.73 0.24
CA GLY A 495 -3.52 -8.20 1.14
C GLY A 495 -3.65 -6.67 1.21
N LEU A 496 -2.89 -5.90 0.40
CA LEU A 496 -2.81 -4.43 0.51
C LEU A 496 -3.51 -3.63 -0.59
N LEU A 497 -4.18 -4.27 -1.56
CA LEU A 497 -5.02 -3.61 -2.58
C LEU A 497 -6.25 -4.48 -2.90
N PRO A 498 -7.44 -3.90 -3.17
CA PRO A 498 -8.61 -4.65 -3.58
C PRO A 498 -8.42 -5.12 -5.03
N GLY A 499 -8.26 -6.42 -5.22
CA GLY A 499 -8.24 -7.08 -6.52
C GLY A 499 -9.26 -8.23 -6.52
N PRO A 500 -9.99 -8.45 -7.62
CA PRO A 500 -11.08 -9.42 -7.67
C PRO A 500 -10.53 -10.85 -7.68
N GLY A 501 -11.14 -11.71 -6.88
CA GLY A 501 -10.85 -13.13 -6.83
C GLY A 501 -11.25 -13.86 -8.12
N GLY A 502 -10.46 -14.85 -8.51
CA GLY A 502 -10.78 -15.78 -9.58
C GLY A 502 -10.17 -17.13 -9.26
N GLY A 503 -10.98 -18.02 -8.69
CA GLY A 503 -10.65 -19.43 -8.52
C GLY A 503 -10.83 -20.20 -9.82
N GLY A 504 -9.89 -21.08 -10.14
CA GLY A 504 -9.96 -21.96 -11.30
C GLY A 504 -9.18 -23.25 -11.05
N SER A 505 -9.92 -24.33 -10.82
CA SER A 505 -9.44 -25.69 -10.58
C SER A 505 -8.63 -26.25 -11.77
N SER A 506 -7.43 -26.76 -11.50
CA SER A 506 -6.63 -27.53 -12.45
C SER A 506 -7.05 -29.00 -12.47
N ARG A 507 -7.51 -29.49 -13.63
CA ARG A 507 -7.46 -30.92 -14.00
C ARG A 507 -6.48 -31.07 -15.15
N GLY A 508 -5.41 -31.85 -14.92
CA GLY A 508 -4.37 -32.11 -15.90
C GLY A 508 -4.80 -33.09 -16.97
N ASN A 509 -4.29 -32.89 -18.19
CA ASN A 509 -3.92 -33.97 -19.09
C ASN A 509 -2.98 -33.45 -20.18
N THR A 510 -1.76 -34.00 -20.23
CA THR A 510 -0.83 -33.88 -21.36
C THR A 510 -1.24 -34.82 -22.48
N PRO A 511 -0.97 -34.47 -23.76
CA PRO A 511 -0.01 -35.30 -24.48
C PRO A 511 0.97 -34.52 -25.40
N LYS A 512 2.12 -35.18 -25.63
CA LYS A 512 3.24 -34.83 -26.51
C LYS A 512 2.88 -34.87 -28.01
N GLY A 513 3.51 -34.02 -28.81
CA GLY A 513 3.75 -34.29 -30.26
C GLY A 513 4.12 -33.03 -31.07
N PRO A 514 4.93 -33.13 -32.15
CA PRO A 514 6.00 -32.15 -32.41
C PRO A 514 5.90 -31.36 -33.74
N GLY A 515 6.67 -30.26 -33.81
CA GLY A 515 7.41 -29.87 -35.02
C GLY A 515 6.86 -28.72 -35.88
N GLY A 516 7.72 -27.71 -36.12
CA GLY A 516 7.95 -27.20 -37.48
C GLY A 516 7.59 -25.74 -37.83
N SER A 517 8.63 -24.89 -37.89
CA SER A 517 8.82 -23.75 -38.82
C SER A 517 7.89 -22.52 -38.68
N ALA A 518 8.20 -21.30 -39.09
CA ALA A 518 9.39 -20.54 -39.49
C ALA A 518 8.90 -19.10 -39.79
N THR A 519 9.84 -18.15 -39.91
CA THR A 519 9.69 -16.77 -40.46
C THR A 519 9.05 -15.73 -39.53
N ALA A 520 9.39 -14.45 -39.54
CA ALA A 520 10.53 -13.64 -40.01
C ALA A 520 10.24 -12.21 -39.53
N ALA A 521 11.21 -11.47 -38.98
CA ALA A 521 11.17 -10.01 -38.94
C ALA A 521 12.56 -9.43 -38.66
N VAL A 522 13.18 -8.85 -39.68
CA VAL A 522 13.39 -7.40 -39.88
C VAL A 522 14.48 -6.82 -38.98
N ALA A 523 15.64 -6.62 -39.63
CA ALA A 523 16.80 -5.91 -39.11
C ALA A 523 16.50 -4.41 -38.98
N LEU A 524 16.88 -3.81 -37.84
CA LEU A 524 17.14 -2.38 -37.76
C LEU A 524 18.54 -2.16 -37.17
N ALA A 525 19.36 -1.44 -37.93
CA ALA A 525 20.77 -1.22 -37.70
C ALA A 525 21.04 -0.34 -36.47
N ALA A 526 21.89 -0.84 -35.58
CA ALA A 526 22.53 -0.06 -34.53
C ALA A 526 23.82 0.56 -35.09
N ALA A 527 23.90 1.88 -35.15
CA ALA A 527 25.13 2.61 -35.45
C ALA A 527 25.96 2.75 -34.17
N ALA A 528 27.16 2.19 -34.23
CA ALA A 528 28.16 2.18 -33.18
C ALA A 528 28.83 3.55 -32.98
N VAL A 529 29.15 3.88 -31.73
CA VAL A 529 30.26 4.78 -31.40
C VAL A 529 31.20 4.00 -30.49
N SER A 530 32.37 3.67 -31.04
CA SER A 530 33.48 3.03 -30.36
C SER A 530 34.35 4.05 -29.64
N SER A 531 34.84 3.72 -28.45
CA SER A 531 36.15 4.17 -27.98
C SER A 531 36.74 3.10 -27.07
N ALA A 532 37.80 2.46 -27.55
CA ALA A 532 38.57 1.44 -26.86
C ALA A 532 39.88 2.04 -26.31
N ALA A 533 40.20 1.69 -25.07
CA ALA A 533 41.53 1.49 -24.49
C ALA A 533 41.28 0.85 -23.11
N GLY A 534 41.71 -0.34 -22.72
CA GLY A 534 42.93 -1.07 -23.06
C GLY A 534 43.74 -1.23 -21.76
N GLY A 535 43.49 -2.30 -21.00
CA GLY A 535 44.24 -2.61 -19.77
C GLY A 535 43.63 -3.81 -19.04
N GLY A 536 44.22 -5.00 -19.23
CA GLY A 536 43.70 -6.27 -18.73
C GLY A 536 43.84 -6.48 -17.23
N GLY A 537 42.90 -7.25 -16.67
CA GLY A 537 42.95 -7.72 -15.28
C GLY A 537 41.68 -8.45 -14.87
N LEU A 538 41.74 -9.78 -14.89
CA LEU A 538 40.90 -10.75 -14.17
C LEU A 538 39.38 -10.70 -14.39
N ALA A 539 38.92 -11.65 -15.22
CA ALA A 539 37.52 -12.03 -15.35
C ALA A 539 36.95 -12.53 -14.01
N VAL A 540 36.07 -11.72 -13.41
CA VAL A 540 35.02 -12.18 -12.50
C VAL A 540 33.73 -12.12 -13.29
N GLY A 541 33.36 -13.24 -13.88
CA GLY A 541 32.12 -13.37 -14.63
C GLY A 541 30.96 -13.66 -13.67
N GLU A 542 30.27 -12.62 -13.25
CA GLU A 542 28.83 -12.68 -12.98
C GLU A 542 28.24 -11.38 -13.54
N ASN A 543 27.39 -11.50 -14.56
CA ASN A 543 26.47 -10.42 -14.94
C ASN A 543 25.60 -10.16 -13.70
N GLU A 544 26.00 -9.24 -12.83
CA GLU A 544 25.13 -8.71 -11.78
C GLU A 544 23.80 -8.37 -12.46
N SER A 545 22.75 -9.10 -12.09
CA SER A 545 21.41 -8.96 -12.65
C SER A 545 21.07 -7.48 -12.80
N GLY A 546 20.65 -7.03 -13.99
CA GLY A 546 20.29 -5.62 -14.21
C GLY A 546 19.29 -5.08 -13.17
N VAL A 547 18.54 -5.97 -12.51
CA VAL A 547 17.71 -5.66 -11.35
C VAL A 547 18.51 -5.12 -10.17
N ALA A 548 19.60 -5.78 -9.76
CA ALA A 548 20.45 -5.35 -8.65
C ALA A 548 21.02 -3.95 -8.91
N GLN A 549 21.51 -3.69 -10.12
CA GLN A 549 22.03 -2.38 -10.50
C GLN A 549 20.95 -1.28 -10.44
N VAL A 550 19.74 -1.57 -10.89
CA VAL A 550 18.60 -0.64 -10.81
C VAL A 550 18.22 -0.37 -9.36
N VAL A 551 18.17 -1.40 -8.52
CA VAL A 551 17.79 -1.23 -7.11
C VAL A 551 18.85 -0.47 -6.33
N LEU A 552 20.14 -0.74 -6.54
CA LEU A 552 21.23 0.03 -5.92
C LEU A 552 21.23 1.48 -6.36
N THR A 553 21.10 1.74 -7.66
CA THR A 553 20.98 3.11 -8.18
C THR A 553 19.74 3.80 -7.60
N GLY A 554 18.62 3.08 -7.47
CA GLY A 554 17.41 3.57 -6.83
C GLY A 554 17.58 3.87 -5.35
N LEU A 555 18.31 3.05 -4.61
CA LEU A 555 18.64 3.29 -3.20
C LEU A 555 19.54 4.52 -3.04
N ASP A 556 20.52 4.71 -3.92
CA ASP A 556 21.35 5.92 -3.94
C ASP A 556 20.52 7.19 -4.15
N VAL A 557 19.45 7.11 -4.95
CA VAL A 557 18.49 8.21 -5.13
C VAL A 557 17.62 8.39 -3.88
N LEU A 558 17.20 7.28 -3.26
CA LEU A 558 16.20 7.27 -2.19
C LEU A 558 16.77 7.64 -0.82
N LEU A 559 18.00 7.21 -0.50
CA LEU A 559 18.61 7.38 0.82
C LEU A 559 18.72 8.84 1.27
N PRO A 560 19.14 9.80 0.41
CA PRO A 560 19.14 11.22 0.78
C PRO A 560 17.74 11.79 1.09
N LEU A 561 16.67 11.14 0.61
CA LEU A 561 15.28 11.57 0.78
C LEU A 561 14.63 10.99 2.05
N LEU A 562 15.24 9.96 2.65
CA LEU A 562 14.77 9.31 3.88
C LEU A 562 15.09 10.14 5.14
N THR A 563 14.58 11.36 5.19
CA THR A 563 14.58 12.16 6.42
C THR A 563 13.33 11.84 7.26
N PRO A 564 13.42 11.89 8.60
CA PRO A 564 12.28 11.56 9.47
C PRO A 564 11.05 12.44 9.18
N GLU A 565 11.25 13.70 8.78
CA GLU A 565 10.15 14.63 8.51
C GLU A 565 9.51 14.42 7.14
N LEU A 566 10.28 14.09 6.10
CA LEU A 566 9.71 13.72 4.80
C LEU A 566 8.95 12.41 4.89
N LEU A 567 9.41 11.47 5.72
CA LEU A 567 8.70 10.23 5.99
C LEU A 567 7.39 10.50 6.76
N ALA A 568 7.41 11.39 7.77
CA ALA A 568 6.21 11.85 8.44
C ALA A 568 5.24 12.61 7.49
N ALA A 569 5.76 13.43 6.57
CA ALA A 569 4.94 14.13 5.58
C ALA A 569 4.34 13.19 4.53
N ALA A 570 5.11 12.19 4.07
CA ALA A 570 4.67 11.20 3.10
C ALA A 570 3.62 10.24 3.66
N THR A 571 3.65 10.00 4.98
CA THR A 571 2.65 9.23 5.70
C THR A 571 1.38 10.03 5.98
N ALA A 572 1.48 11.32 6.30
CA ALA A 572 0.33 12.21 6.51
C ALA A 572 -0.45 12.52 5.22
N ALA A 573 0.25 12.74 4.10
CA ALA A 573 -0.37 13.06 2.80
C ALA A 573 -1.08 11.87 2.12
N GLY A 574 -1.21 10.73 2.79
CA GLY A 574 -1.98 9.56 2.36
C GLY A 574 -3.40 9.49 2.94
N ALA A 575 -3.81 10.44 3.80
CA ALA A 575 -5.10 10.43 4.50
C ALA A 575 -6.26 11.09 3.71
N GLY A 576 -6.02 11.56 2.48
CA GLY A 576 -7.02 12.25 1.66
C GLY A 576 -7.88 11.31 0.82
N ALA A 577 -9.17 11.27 1.17
CA ALA A 577 -10.31 10.62 0.52
C ALA A 577 -10.49 9.10 0.75
N ALA A 578 -11.63 8.76 1.36
CA ALA A 578 -12.09 7.48 1.95
C ALA A 578 -11.49 7.16 3.33
N GLY A 579 -12.36 7.20 4.34
CA GLY A 579 -12.00 7.16 5.76
C GLY A 579 -11.40 5.84 6.27
N GLY A 580 -10.77 5.92 7.44
CA GLY A 580 -10.22 4.80 8.20
C GLY A 580 -8.69 4.87 8.32
N GLY A 581 -8.18 4.99 9.55
CA GLY A 581 -6.76 5.11 9.86
C GLY A 581 -5.90 3.98 9.30
N GLY A 582 -4.64 4.30 8.94
CA GLY A 582 -3.61 3.28 8.66
C GLY A 582 -2.71 3.51 7.44
N THR A 583 -2.90 4.55 6.63
CA THR A 583 -2.09 4.75 5.42
C THR A 583 -0.63 5.14 5.70
N GLY A 584 -0.35 5.75 6.87
CA GLY A 584 1.01 6.05 7.29
C GLY A 584 1.88 4.82 7.58
N GLY A 585 1.29 3.72 8.06
CA GLY A 585 2.02 2.47 8.24
C GLY A 585 2.43 1.82 6.91
N LYS A 586 1.64 1.98 5.85
CA LYS A 586 1.86 1.30 4.56
C LYS A 586 3.20 1.70 3.92
N LEU A 587 3.54 2.99 3.92
CA LEU A 587 4.79 3.46 3.32
C LEU A 587 6.01 2.97 4.10
N THR A 588 5.95 3.05 5.42
CA THR A 588 7.01 2.57 6.31
C THR A 588 7.20 1.06 6.13
N ARG A 589 6.11 0.27 6.09
CA ARG A 589 6.19 -1.16 5.79
C ARG A 589 6.82 -1.46 4.44
N LEU A 590 6.48 -0.70 3.38
CA LEU A 590 7.10 -0.86 2.06
C LEU A 590 8.61 -0.58 2.09
N LEU A 591 9.03 0.49 2.78
CA LEU A 591 10.44 0.79 2.96
C LEU A 591 11.16 -0.35 3.67
N PHE A 592 10.69 -0.77 4.83
CA PHE A 592 11.37 -1.84 5.60
C PHE A 592 11.35 -3.18 4.88
N SER A 593 10.28 -3.50 4.14
CA SER A 593 10.22 -4.68 3.29
C SER A 593 11.25 -4.63 2.15
N LEU A 594 11.42 -3.48 1.50
CA LEU A 594 12.45 -3.29 0.47
C LEU A 594 13.86 -3.42 1.07
N LEU A 595 14.11 -2.81 2.22
CA LEU A 595 15.39 -2.90 2.90
C LEU A 595 15.72 -4.34 3.30
N ALA A 596 14.77 -5.04 3.92
CA ALA A 596 14.92 -6.44 4.32
C ALA A 596 15.28 -7.32 3.12
N TYR A 597 14.52 -7.22 2.04
CA TYR A 597 14.77 -7.93 0.79
C TYR A 597 16.19 -7.69 0.27
N MET A 598 16.64 -6.45 0.26
CA MET A 598 17.99 -6.10 -0.23
C MET A 598 19.11 -6.71 0.63
N MET A 599 18.93 -6.74 1.95
CA MET A 599 19.90 -7.35 2.85
C MET A 599 19.93 -8.87 2.75
N GLU A 600 18.81 -9.50 2.41
CA GLU A 600 18.71 -10.95 2.30
C GLU A 600 19.18 -11.48 0.94
N VAL A 601 18.80 -10.81 -0.15
CA VAL A 601 19.04 -11.29 -1.51
C VAL A 601 20.31 -10.71 -2.13
N HIS A 602 20.66 -9.46 -1.82
CA HIS A 602 21.85 -8.79 -2.37
C HIS A 602 22.80 -8.21 -1.29
N PRO A 603 23.18 -8.99 -0.26
CA PRO A 603 24.00 -8.46 0.84
C PRO A 603 25.40 -7.99 0.40
N HIS A 604 25.99 -8.61 -0.62
CA HIS A 604 27.29 -8.19 -1.17
C HIS A 604 27.25 -6.76 -1.72
N ALA A 605 26.19 -6.44 -2.46
CA ALA A 605 26.00 -5.12 -3.06
C ALA A 605 25.74 -4.04 -2.00
N VAL A 606 25.01 -4.39 -0.93
CA VAL A 606 24.79 -3.48 0.20
C VAL A 606 26.10 -3.16 0.91
N VAL A 607 26.93 -4.17 1.18
CA VAL A 607 28.23 -3.97 1.85
C VAL A 607 29.21 -3.22 0.95
N ALA A 608 29.02 -3.24 -0.37
CA ALA A 608 29.80 -2.44 -1.32
C ALA A 608 29.38 -0.95 -1.37
N LEU A 609 28.26 -0.56 -0.74
CA LEU A 609 27.80 0.83 -0.72
C LEU A 609 28.81 1.77 -0.01
N PRO A 610 28.81 3.09 -0.35
CA PRO A 610 29.62 4.05 0.37
C PRO A 610 29.28 4.07 1.87
N PRO A 611 30.26 4.30 2.78
CA PRO A 611 30.05 4.23 4.23
C PRO A 611 28.90 5.10 4.76
N THR A 612 28.65 6.25 4.14
CA THR A 612 27.55 7.17 4.51
C THR A 612 26.17 6.56 4.22
N HIS A 613 26.02 5.89 3.08
CA HIS A 613 24.78 5.24 2.66
C HIS A 613 24.52 4.00 3.53
N PHE A 614 25.57 3.20 3.76
CA PHE A 614 25.50 2.03 4.64
C PHE A 614 25.10 2.43 6.07
N ALA A 615 25.72 3.48 6.63
CA ALA A 615 25.38 3.98 7.97
C ALA A 615 23.93 4.48 8.07
N THR A 616 23.40 5.11 7.01
CA THR A 616 22.00 5.57 6.96
C THR A 616 21.03 4.38 6.92
N LEU A 617 21.28 3.40 6.05
CA LEU A 617 20.51 2.16 5.98
C LEU A 617 20.48 1.43 7.33
N LEU A 618 21.65 1.28 7.93
CA LEU A 618 21.81 0.61 9.22
C LEU A 618 21.06 1.36 10.32
N SER A 619 21.12 2.69 10.34
CA SER A 619 20.40 3.51 11.31
C SER A 619 18.87 3.34 11.16
N CYS A 620 18.36 3.25 9.93
CA CYS A 620 16.96 2.94 9.66
C CYS A 620 16.55 1.56 10.21
N LEU A 621 17.35 0.52 9.94
CA LEU A 621 17.09 -0.83 10.45
C LEU A 621 17.13 -0.90 11.98
N VAL A 622 18.11 -0.25 12.61
CA VAL A 622 18.23 -0.16 14.08
C VAL A 622 17.01 0.51 14.68
N ALA A 623 16.54 1.62 14.08
CA ALA A 623 15.35 2.32 14.53
C ALA A 623 14.08 1.45 14.39
N GLY A 624 13.93 0.75 13.25
CA GLY A 624 12.82 -0.18 13.03
C GLY A 624 12.82 -1.36 14.00
N ALA A 625 13.98 -1.96 14.26
CA ALA A 625 14.14 -3.09 15.17
C ALA A 625 13.86 -2.72 16.64
N ARG A 626 14.11 -1.46 17.03
CA ARG A 626 13.72 -0.91 18.34
C ARG A 626 12.24 -0.55 18.44
N GLY A 627 11.47 -0.71 17.35
CA GLY A 627 10.04 -0.40 17.29
C GLY A 627 9.72 1.09 17.22
N PHE A 628 10.62 1.91 16.70
CA PHE A 628 10.36 3.33 16.52
C PHE A 628 9.25 3.52 15.48
N SER A 629 8.06 3.96 15.93
CA SER A 629 7.04 4.47 15.03
C SER A 629 7.46 5.85 14.55
N LEU A 630 7.71 5.99 13.25
CA LEU A 630 8.09 7.25 12.60
C LEU A 630 6.97 8.31 12.61
N VAL A 631 5.79 7.97 13.14
CA VAL A 631 4.68 8.89 13.34
C VAL A 631 4.74 9.40 14.77
N HIS A 632 5.28 10.60 14.95
CA HIS A 632 5.17 11.31 16.23
C HIS A 632 3.70 11.68 16.43
N GLN A 633 2.96 10.88 17.20
CA GLN A 633 1.59 11.19 17.60
C GLN A 633 1.66 12.28 18.67
N PRO A 634 0.98 13.44 18.53
CA PRO A 634 1.04 14.49 19.53
C PRO A 634 0.47 13.98 20.87
N PRO A 635 1.07 14.34 22.01
CA PRO A 635 0.79 13.76 23.32
C PRO A 635 -0.66 13.91 23.79
N GLU A 636 -1.43 14.84 23.21
CA GLU A 636 -2.83 15.08 23.58
C GLU A 636 -3.81 13.99 23.12
N GLN A 637 -3.59 13.34 21.96
CA GLN A 637 -4.45 12.23 21.53
C GLN A 637 -4.28 11.00 22.43
N GLN A 638 -3.06 10.79 22.93
CA GLN A 638 -2.74 9.72 23.85
C GLN A 638 -3.43 9.96 25.21
N GLN A 639 -3.46 11.20 25.68
CA GLN A 639 -4.09 11.57 26.95
C GLN A 639 -5.62 11.55 26.89
N GLN A 640 -6.24 11.95 25.77
CA GLN A 640 -7.69 11.83 25.56
C GLN A 640 -8.15 10.38 25.41
N GLN A 641 -7.36 9.51 24.77
CA GLN A 641 -7.68 8.09 24.62
C GLN A 641 -7.47 7.32 25.95
N GLN A 642 -6.48 7.71 26.76
CA GLN A 642 -6.31 7.23 28.13
C GLN A 642 -7.46 7.69 29.04
N HIS A 643 -7.93 8.94 28.89
CA HIS A 643 -9.09 9.44 29.62
C HIS A 643 -10.38 8.74 29.20
N ALA A 644 -10.56 8.42 27.91
CA ALA A 644 -11.68 7.63 27.42
C ALA A 644 -11.66 6.20 27.97
N MET A 645 -10.49 5.54 28.01
CA MET A 645 -10.32 4.20 28.60
C MET A 645 -10.57 4.19 30.11
N ASN A 646 -10.09 5.20 30.84
CA ASN A 646 -10.33 5.33 32.28
C ASN A 646 -11.80 5.69 32.60
N ALA A 647 -12.48 6.43 31.72
CA ALA A 647 -13.91 6.72 31.86
C ALA A 647 -14.78 5.46 31.64
N THR A 648 -14.42 4.59 30.69
CA THR A 648 -15.10 3.29 30.49
C THR A 648 -14.86 2.31 31.64
N ALA A 649 -13.69 2.34 32.29
CA ALA A 649 -13.40 1.50 33.45
C ALA A 649 -14.18 1.95 34.71
N ASN A 650 -14.36 3.26 34.91
CA ASN A 650 -15.11 3.80 36.05
C ASN A 650 -16.64 3.74 35.89
N GLY A 651 -17.16 3.68 34.65
CA GLY A 651 -18.60 3.51 34.40
C GLY A 651 -19.14 2.10 34.70
N SER A 652 -18.28 1.08 34.71
CA SER A 652 -18.68 -0.30 35.00
C SER A 652 -18.84 -0.58 36.51
N ALA A 653 -18.18 0.22 37.38
CA ALA A 653 -18.24 0.05 38.83
C ALA A 653 -19.49 0.68 39.49
N THR A 654 -20.24 1.52 38.79
CA THR A 654 -21.42 2.24 39.34
C THR A 654 -22.76 1.57 39.04
N VAL A 655 -22.81 0.60 38.12
CA VAL A 655 -24.07 -0.10 37.76
C VAL A 655 -24.31 -1.37 38.60
N ALA A 656 -23.29 -1.88 39.30
CA ALA A 656 -23.41 -3.13 40.09
C ALA A 656 -23.93 -2.94 41.53
N ARG A 657 -24.39 -1.75 41.93
CA ARG A 657 -24.79 -1.45 43.33
C ARG A 657 -26.26 -1.04 43.52
N ALA A 658 -27.13 -1.30 42.55
CA ALA A 658 -28.55 -0.92 42.60
C ALA A 658 -29.55 -2.10 42.43
N ALA A 659 -29.12 -3.35 42.66
CA ALA A 659 -30.05 -4.47 42.70
C ALA A 659 -29.74 -5.37 43.91
N VAL A 660 -30.81 -5.83 44.55
CA VAL A 660 -30.89 -6.72 45.73
C VAL A 660 -31.05 -5.99 47.07
N ALA A 661 -32.29 -5.58 47.33
CA ALA A 661 -32.90 -5.50 48.66
C ALA A 661 -34.05 -6.54 48.73
N ASP A 662 -34.39 -6.95 49.96
CA ASP A 662 -35.31 -8.03 50.40
C ASP A 662 -34.80 -9.48 50.31
N GLY A 663 -34.76 -10.29 51.37
CA GLY A 663 -35.14 -10.09 52.76
C GLY A 663 -34.89 -11.33 53.65
N THR A 664 -34.82 -11.09 54.96
CA THR A 664 -35.11 -11.98 56.11
C THR A 664 -34.15 -13.12 56.53
N GLY A 665 -33.69 -13.06 57.80
CA GLY A 665 -33.83 -14.19 58.75
C GLY A 665 -32.59 -14.94 59.29
N ARG A 666 -32.02 -14.46 60.41
CA ARG A 666 -31.49 -15.17 61.63
C ARG A 666 -30.41 -16.28 61.59
N ASP A 667 -29.44 -16.04 62.49
CA ASP A 667 -28.66 -16.93 63.41
C ASP A 667 -27.52 -17.86 62.92
N GLY A 668 -26.28 -17.49 63.31
CA GLY A 668 -25.31 -18.38 63.99
C GLY A 668 -24.12 -18.97 63.19
N GLY A 669 -22.88 -18.64 63.60
CA GLY A 669 -21.74 -19.59 63.52
C GLY A 669 -20.44 -19.14 62.81
N ALA A 670 -19.43 -18.83 63.62
CA ALA A 670 -17.96 -18.80 63.46
C ALA A 670 -17.26 -19.20 62.13
N GLY A 671 -16.15 -18.50 61.82
CA GLY A 671 -14.99 -19.11 61.14
C GLY A 671 -14.12 -18.24 60.21
N ALA A 672 -13.11 -17.57 60.79
CA ALA A 672 -11.73 -17.32 60.31
C ALA A 672 -11.38 -16.80 58.88
N ALA A 673 -10.51 -15.76 58.90
CA ALA A 673 -9.35 -15.50 58.02
C ALA A 673 -9.61 -15.14 56.53
N THR A 674 -8.98 -14.17 55.88
CA THR A 674 -7.74 -13.42 56.14
C THR A 674 -7.74 -12.19 55.23
N THR A 675 -7.39 -11.04 55.79
CA THR A 675 -7.12 -9.75 55.13
C THR A 675 -5.73 -9.71 54.51
N SER A 676 -5.56 -8.99 53.38
CA SER A 676 -4.30 -8.27 53.12
C SER A 676 -4.54 -7.00 52.32
N THR A 677 -4.30 -5.90 52.99
CA THR A 677 -4.39 -4.50 52.58
C THR A 677 -3.14 -4.09 51.83
N SER A 678 -3.29 -3.35 50.72
CA SER A 678 -2.18 -2.71 50.01
C SER A 678 -1.93 -1.31 50.58
N LEU A 679 -0.67 -1.00 50.88
CA LEU A 679 -0.17 0.33 51.21
C LEU A 679 0.92 0.71 50.22
N SER A 680 0.67 1.80 49.51
CA SER A 680 1.56 2.53 48.63
C SER A 680 2.66 3.27 49.41
N THR A 681 3.89 3.26 48.88
CA THR A 681 4.89 4.30 49.14
C THR A 681 5.66 4.64 47.86
N SER A 682 5.97 5.92 47.74
CA SER A 682 6.51 6.62 46.56
C SER A 682 7.97 7.01 46.79
N SER A 683 8.83 6.91 45.76
CA SER A 683 10.06 7.72 45.66
C SER A 683 10.76 7.67 44.28
N ALA A 684 10.96 8.88 43.73
CA ALA A 684 12.15 9.42 43.03
C ALA A 684 12.69 8.85 41.70
N SER A 685 12.32 9.56 40.61
CA SER A 685 13.10 10.06 39.44
C SER A 685 14.35 9.34 38.88
N CYS A 686 14.25 8.92 37.61
CA CYS A 686 15.35 8.62 36.66
C CYS A 686 15.12 9.35 35.30
N PRO A 687 16.18 9.71 34.52
CA PRO A 687 16.09 10.62 33.37
C PRO A 687 15.93 9.91 32.01
N TYR A 688 14.99 8.96 31.90
CA TYR A 688 14.62 8.36 30.61
C TYR A 688 13.09 8.40 30.49
N PRO A 689 12.52 8.84 29.36
CA PRO A 689 11.07 8.84 29.21
C PRO A 689 10.57 7.39 29.24
N ALA A 690 9.70 7.08 30.21
CA ALA A 690 8.97 5.83 30.25
C ALA A 690 8.11 5.72 28.99
N VAL A 691 8.40 4.74 28.14
CA VAL A 691 7.68 4.48 26.90
C VAL A 691 6.36 3.79 27.24
N SER A 692 5.24 4.49 27.09
CA SER A 692 3.90 3.91 27.18
C SER A 692 3.59 2.99 25.99
N ALA A 693 2.96 1.85 26.27
CA ALA A 693 2.71 0.72 25.38
C ALA A 693 1.66 0.95 24.26
N THR A 694 1.83 1.97 23.42
CA THR A 694 1.03 2.15 22.20
C THR A 694 1.95 2.53 21.04
N GLY A 695 2.13 1.63 20.06
CA GLY A 695 2.66 2.01 18.74
C GLY A 695 3.67 1.08 18.05
N PHE A 696 3.80 -0.20 18.42
CA PHE A 696 4.66 -1.12 17.66
C PHE A 696 3.97 -1.59 16.38
N ASP A 697 4.51 -1.21 15.21
CA ASP A 697 4.15 -1.89 13.95
C ASP A 697 4.97 -3.18 13.84
N GLY A 698 4.38 -4.31 14.26
CA GLY A 698 5.08 -5.61 14.31
C GLY A 698 5.69 -6.03 12.97
N VAL A 699 5.10 -5.62 11.85
CA VAL A 699 5.63 -5.90 10.50
C VAL A 699 6.95 -5.18 10.26
N VAL A 700 7.08 -3.93 10.74
CA VAL A 700 8.31 -3.14 10.59
C VAL A 700 9.44 -3.74 11.43
N VAL A 701 9.15 -4.13 12.67
CA VAL A 701 10.13 -4.79 13.55
C VAL A 701 10.59 -6.10 12.93
N GLN A 702 9.65 -6.91 12.42
CA GLN A 702 9.94 -8.16 11.74
C GLN A 702 10.88 -7.94 10.55
N SER A 703 10.50 -7.10 9.59
CA SER A 703 11.32 -6.84 8.40
C SER A 703 12.69 -6.24 8.75
N ALA A 704 12.79 -5.40 9.78
CA ALA A 704 14.07 -4.87 10.23
C ALA A 704 15.00 -5.97 10.79
N LEU A 705 14.47 -6.91 11.58
CA LEU A 705 15.24 -8.02 12.13
C LEU A 705 15.62 -9.05 11.06
N GLU A 706 14.72 -9.34 10.11
CA GLU A 706 15.01 -10.15 8.92
C GLU A 706 16.18 -9.56 8.12
N GLY A 707 16.15 -8.24 7.87
CA GLY A 707 17.25 -7.54 7.21
C GLY A 707 18.59 -7.63 7.98
N LEU A 708 18.56 -7.46 9.30
CA LEU A 708 19.77 -7.63 10.14
C LEU A 708 20.29 -9.07 10.12
N ALA A 709 19.39 -10.06 10.08
CA ALA A 709 19.76 -11.47 9.96
C ALA A 709 20.41 -11.78 8.60
N GLY A 710 19.92 -11.18 7.51
CA GLY A 710 20.54 -11.27 6.19
C GLY A 710 21.99 -10.78 6.19
N LEU A 711 22.24 -9.59 6.76
CA LEU A 711 23.59 -9.03 6.90
C LEU A 711 24.51 -9.89 7.78
N ALA A 712 24.00 -10.38 8.91
CA ALA A 712 24.75 -11.24 9.82
C ALA A 712 25.20 -12.55 9.16
N LYS A 713 24.29 -13.20 8.39
CA LYS A 713 24.59 -14.41 7.63
C LYS A 713 25.66 -14.15 6.58
N TYR A 714 25.54 -13.05 5.82
CA TYR A 714 26.54 -12.68 4.82
C TYR A 714 27.92 -12.44 5.44
N HIS A 715 28.00 -11.71 6.55
CA HIS A 715 29.25 -11.46 7.25
C HIS A 715 29.95 -12.76 7.64
N HIS A 716 29.22 -13.67 8.27
CA HIS A 716 29.74 -14.98 8.66
C HIS A 716 30.20 -15.81 7.45
N GLN A 717 29.37 -15.90 6.41
CA GLN A 717 29.72 -16.63 5.18
C GLN A 717 30.94 -16.03 4.47
N SER A 718 31.04 -14.70 4.42
CA SER A 718 32.18 -14.01 3.83
C SER A 718 33.47 -14.33 4.59
N LEU A 719 33.45 -14.33 5.92
CA LEU A 719 34.61 -14.72 6.74
C LEU A 719 35.02 -16.19 6.53
N LEU A 720 34.05 -17.11 6.48
CA LEU A 720 34.32 -18.52 6.18
C LEU A 720 34.99 -18.70 4.81
N ASN A 721 34.60 -17.89 3.83
CA ASN A 721 35.16 -17.89 2.49
C ASN A 721 36.48 -17.09 2.37
N GLY A 722 37.05 -16.61 3.48
CA GLY A 722 38.31 -15.83 3.50
C GLY A 722 38.17 -14.37 3.07
N GLY A 723 36.93 -13.86 2.96
CA GLY A 723 36.62 -12.46 2.67
C GLY A 723 36.69 -11.55 3.89
N ARG A 724 36.44 -10.25 3.69
CA ARG A 724 36.50 -9.22 4.74
C ARG A 724 35.16 -8.96 5.46
N GLY A 725 34.09 -9.70 5.14
CA GLY A 725 32.79 -9.50 5.76
C GLY A 725 32.28 -8.06 5.58
N PHE A 726 32.06 -7.34 6.69
CA PHE A 726 31.59 -5.94 6.67
C PHE A 726 32.67 -4.92 6.24
N GLY A 727 33.91 -5.37 5.99
CA GLY A 727 34.96 -4.51 5.46
C GLY A 727 35.32 -3.35 6.39
N ALA A 728 35.36 -2.12 5.86
CA ALA A 728 35.73 -0.90 6.58
C ALA A 728 34.53 -0.18 7.24
N HIS A 729 33.32 -0.75 7.17
CA HIS A 729 32.13 -0.14 7.74
C HIS A 729 32.18 -0.11 9.26
N GLN A 730 31.75 1.01 9.84
CA GLN A 730 31.74 1.24 11.28
C GLN A 730 30.31 1.41 11.79
N ALA A 731 30.15 1.28 13.11
CA ALA A 731 28.91 1.61 13.79
C ALA A 731 28.50 3.08 13.50
N PRO A 732 27.18 3.38 13.46
CA PRO A 732 26.71 4.73 13.20
C PRO A 732 27.32 5.75 14.17
N ALA A 733 27.66 6.95 13.71
CA ALA A 733 28.30 7.99 14.53
C ALA A 733 27.45 8.37 15.77
N ALA A 734 26.13 8.32 15.67
CA ALA A 734 25.20 8.54 16.78
C ALA A 734 25.34 7.50 17.92
N ALA A 735 25.97 6.35 17.65
CA ALA A 735 26.26 5.30 18.61
C ALA A 735 27.71 5.31 19.13
N GLY A 736 28.48 6.37 18.87
CA GLY A 736 29.83 6.57 19.38
C GLY A 736 30.97 6.20 18.41
N GLY A 737 30.67 5.59 17.26
CA GLY A 737 31.67 5.12 16.29
C GLY A 737 32.50 3.93 16.84
N GLY A 738 32.71 2.90 16.02
CA GLY A 738 33.40 1.69 16.50
C GLY A 738 33.18 0.47 15.61
N PRO A 739 33.70 -0.71 16.02
CA PRO A 739 33.51 -1.96 15.29
C PRO A 739 32.02 -2.31 15.21
N LEU A 740 31.57 -2.66 14.01
CA LEU A 740 30.15 -2.86 13.71
C LEU A 740 29.56 -4.11 14.38
N VAL A 741 30.32 -5.20 14.44
CA VAL A 741 29.84 -6.49 14.98
C VAL A 741 29.51 -6.39 16.48
N PRO A 742 30.38 -5.87 17.36
CA PRO A 742 30.04 -5.65 18.77
C PRO A 742 28.82 -4.76 18.98
N TYR A 743 28.68 -3.70 18.16
CA TYR A 743 27.52 -2.82 18.21
C TYR A 743 26.21 -3.56 17.89
N LEU A 744 26.18 -4.39 16.85
CA LEU A 744 25.00 -5.17 16.46
C LEU A 744 24.64 -6.23 17.50
N VAL A 745 25.64 -6.93 18.05
CA VAL A 745 25.43 -7.91 19.13
C VAL A 745 24.84 -7.22 20.37
N GLN A 746 25.38 -6.06 20.75
CA GLN A 746 24.85 -5.27 21.86
C GLN A 746 23.41 -4.82 21.62
N LEU A 747 23.11 -4.31 20.43
CA LEU A 747 21.77 -3.88 20.06
C LEU A 747 20.75 -5.01 20.14
N LEU A 748 21.03 -6.16 19.54
CA LEU A 748 20.13 -7.31 19.52
C LEU A 748 19.92 -7.88 20.93
N MET A 749 20.98 -7.94 21.74
CA MET A 749 20.89 -8.32 23.15
C MET A 749 20.03 -7.32 23.95
N GLN A 750 20.16 -6.01 23.71
CA GLN A 750 19.30 -5.02 24.35
C GLN A 750 17.83 -5.19 23.96
N ILE A 751 17.52 -5.38 22.67
CA ILE A 751 16.13 -5.59 22.20
C ILE A 751 15.52 -6.82 22.87
N VAL A 752 16.28 -7.90 22.95
CA VAL A 752 15.80 -9.19 23.46
C VAL A 752 15.68 -9.20 25.00
N LEU A 753 16.67 -8.67 25.72
CA LEU A 753 16.73 -8.71 27.18
C LEU A 753 15.97 -7.57 27.87
N LEU A 754 16.00 -6.37 27.31
CA LEU A 754 15.41 -5.16 27.91
C LEU A 754 14.09 -4.74 27.24
N GLY A 755 13.81 -5.20 26.02
CA GLY A 755 12.56 -4.92 25.33
C GLY A 755 11.38 -5.74 25.88
N ASP A 756 10.20 -5.14 25.95
CA ASP A 756 8.95 -5.84 26.22
C ASP A 756 8.40 -6.47 24.93
N VAL A 757 9.16 -7.42 24.37
CA VAL A 757 8.90 -8.02 23.05
C VAL A 757 8.49 -9.49 23.16
N GLY A 758 7.53 -9.93 22.33
CA GLY A 758 7.02 -11.30 22.29
C GLY A 758 8.06 -12.34 21.83
N SER A 759 7.74 -13.63 21.97
CA SER A 759 8.61 -14.76 21.59
C SER A 759 9.08 -14.68 20.14
N ASP A 760 8.22 -14.22 19.24
CA ASP A 760 8.50 -14.16 17.80
C ASP A 760 9.65 -13.20 17.47
N VAL A 761 9.74 -12.08 18.19
CA VAL A 761 10.83 -11.10 18.05
C VAL A 761 12.15 -11.68 18.57
N VAL A 762 12.09 -12.48 19.64
CA VAL A 762 13.26 -13.16 20.20
C VAL A 762 13.81 -14.18 19.21
N GLU A 763 12.94 -14.93 18.53
CA GLU A 763 13.36 -15.87 17.50
C GLU A 763 14.00 -15.17 16.29
N LEU A 764 13.40 -14.09 15.80
CA LEU A 764 13.92 -13.29 14.68
C LEU A 764 15.27 -12.63 15.02
N ALA A 765 15.41 -12.09 16.23
CA ALA A 765 16.68 -11.56 16.71
C ALA A 765 17.72 -12.68 16.88
N GLY A 766 17.30 -13.88 17.31
CA GLY A 766 18.15 -15.07 17.42
C GLY A 766 18.79 -15.48 16.10
N ASP A 767 18.06 -15.35 14.99
CA ASP A 767 18.57 -15.62 13.64
C ASP A 767 19.67 -14.66 13.19
N ALA A 768 19.65 -13.42 13.68
CA ALA A 768 20.72 -12.45 13.45
C ALA A 768 21.89 -12.60 14.43
N LEU A 769 21.60 -12.98 15.68
CA LEU A 769 22.59 -13.15 16.74
C LEU A 769 23.54 -14.32 16.48
N LEU A 770 23.02 -15.50 16.13
CA LEU A 770 23.84 -16.71 16.01
C LEU A 770 25.03 -16.53 15.04
N PRO A 771 24.85 -16.04 13.79
CA PRO A 771 25.98 -15.85 12.88
C PRO A 771 26.98 -14.78 13.38
N LEU A 772 26.53 -13.74 14.08
CA LEU A 772 27.42 -12.71 14.63
C LEU A 772 28.27 -13.25 15.79
N LEU A 773 27.67 -14.05 16.67
CA LEU A 773 28.36 -14.68 17.80
C LEU A 773 29.44 -15.67 17.34
N GLN A 774 29.16 -16.41 16.27
CA GLN A 774 30.13 -17.33 15.67
C GLN A 774 31.28 -16.59 14.98
N SER A 775 31.02 -15.40 14.44
CA SER A 775 32.02 -14.60 13.73
C SER A 775 32.96 -13.86 14.68
N ASP A 776 32.46 -13.42 15.84
CA ASP A 776 33.23 -12.70 16.86
C ASP A 776 32.78 -13.11 18.28
N PRO A 777 33.31 -14.21 18.82
CA PRO A 777 32.97 -14.65 20.18
C PRO A 777 33.53 -13.72 21.26
N ALA A 778 34.60 -12.97 20.94
CA ALA A 778 35.23 -12.03 21.88
C ALA A 778 34.28 -10.85 22.18
N ALA A 779 33.61 -10.32 21.16
CA ALA A 779 32.60 -9.28 21.31
C ALA A 779 31.52 -9.67 22.33
N PHE A 780 30.99 -10.89 22.26
CA PHE A 780 29.98 -11.37 23.19
C PHE A 780 30.51 -11.57 24.61
N SER A 781 31.73 -12.10 24.75
CA SER A 781 32.36 -12.26 26.08
C SER A 781 32.52 -10.92 26.80
N SER A 782 32.89 -9.85 26.07
CA SER A 782 33.04 -8.50 26.61
C SER A 782 31.70 -7.89 27.03
N LEU A 783 30.65 -8.13 26.25
CA LEU A 783 29.29 -7.69 26.58
C LEU A 783 28.74 -8.44 27.80
N GLY A 784 28.94 -9.75 27.87
CA GLY A 784 28.56 -10.58 29.00
C GLY A 784 29.24 -10.13 30.29
N ALA A 785 30.55 -9.85 30.23
CA ALA A 785 31.29 -9.30 31.38
C ALA A 785 30.73 -7.94 31.83
N THR A 786 30.39 -7.05 30.89
CA THR A 786 29.80 -5.74 31.18
C THR A 786 28.41 -5.86 31.81
N LEU A 787 27.58 -6.78 31.32
CA LEU A 787 26.26 -7.07 31.88
C LEU A 787 26.35 -7.64 33.30
N VAL A 788 27.28 -8.56 33.55
CA VAL A 788 27.54 -9.12 34.88
C VAL A 788 28.05 -8.04 35.84
N GLN A 789 28.95 -7.17 35.39
CA GLN A 789 29.50 -6.06 36.19
C GLN A 789 28.44 -4.98 36.52
N SER A 790 27.49 -4.73 35.62
CA SER A 790 26.41 -3.75 35.82
C SER A 790 25.19 -4.31 36.57
N SER A 791 25.15 -5.63 36.79
CA SER A 791 24.09 -6.35 37.50
C SER A 791 24.29 -6.27 39.02
N ASN A 792 23.20 -6.39 39.78
CA ASN A 792 23.28 -6.49 41.23
C ASN A 792 24.18 -7.69 41.62
N PRO A 793 25.08 -7.56 42.62
CA PRO A 793 26.04 -8.61 42.97
C PRO A 793 25.37 -9.92 43.43
N ARG A 794 24.12 -9.87 43.87
CA ARG A 794 23.30 -11.04 44.25
C ARG A 794 22.82 -11.87 43.05
N VAL A 795 22.74 -11.25 41.87
CA VAL A 795 22.17 -11.85 40.65
C VAL A 795 23.23 -11.95 39.55
N ALA A 796 24.37 -11.25 39.69
CA ALA A 796 25.50 -11.26 38.75
C ALA A 796 25.98 -12.68 38.40
N ASN A 797 26.08 -13.58 39.40
CA ASN A 797 26.45 -14.98 39.17
C ASN A 797 25.39 -15.74 38.36
N GLN A 798 24.11 -15.43 38.58
CA GLN A 798 23.00 -16.05 37.85
C GLN A 798 22.91 -15.52 36.42
N VAL A 799 23.15 -14.22 36.21
CA VAL A 799 23.26 -13.60 34.88
C VAL A 799 24.42 -14.20 34.10
N GLY A 800 25.59 -14.34 34.73
CA GLY A 800 26.76 -14.98 34.12
C GLY A 800 26.50 -16.45 33.75
N ALA A 801 25.86 -17.21 34.65
CA ALA A 801 25.50 -18.60 34.39
C ALA A 801 24.48 -18.74 33.24
N SER A 802 23.44 -17.91 33.19
CA SER A 802 22.44 -17.94 32.11
C SER A 802 23.02 -17.51 30.76
N LEU A 803 23.93 -16.54 30.72
CA LEU A 803 24.64 -16.17 29.49
C LEU A 803 25.61 -17.27 29.02
N ALA A 804 26.22 -18.02 29.94
CA ALA A 804 27.08 -19.16 29.60
C ALA A 804 26.28 -20.32 28.95
N LYS A 805 25.02 -20.55 29.36
CA LYS A 805 24.12 -21.54 28.74
C LYS A 805 23.89 -21.27 27.24
N LEU A 806 23.99 -20.02 26.81
CA LEU A 806 23.78 -19.59 25.42
C LEU A 806 24.93 -20.00 24.49
N LEU A 807 26.14 -20.14 25.04
CA LEU A 807 27.37 -20.51 24.32
C LEU A 807 27.73 -22.00 24.42
N ALA A 808 27.02 -22.77 25.25
CA ALA A 808 27.30 -24.20 25.43
C ALA A 808 27.24 -24.95 24.08
N PRO A 809 28.16 -25.87 23.77
CA PRO A 809 28.08 -26.67 22.54
C PRO A 809 26.75 -27.45 22.50
N THR A 810 26.18 -27.64 21.31
CA THR A 810 25.00 -28.50 21.14
C THR A 810 25.39 -29.93 21.46
N GLU A 811 25.07 -30.39 22.66
CA GLU A 811 25.06 -31.83 22.94
C GLU A 811 23.99 -32.45 22.04
N ALA A 812 24.44 -33.22 21.05
CA ALA A 812 23.58 -34.10 20.29
C ALA A 812 22.84 -35.00 21.29
N HIS A 813 21.51 -35.01 21.25
CA HIS A 813 20.68 -35.84 22.11
C HIS A 813 21.17 -37.29 22.07
N GLY A 814 21.74 -37.75 23.18
CA GLY A 814 22.28 -39.10 23.29
C GLY A 814 22.80 -39.39 24.68
N THR A 815 21.93 -39.99 25.50
CA THR A 815 22.21 -40.69 26.77
C THR A 815 22.57 -39.83 27.99
N ALA A 816 21.57 -39.72 28.87
CA ALA A 816 21.74 -39.39 30.26
C ALA A 816 22.75 -40.35 30.94
N THR A 817 23.73 -39.81 31.67
CA THR A 817 24.20 -40.42 32.92
C THR A 817 24.39 -39.33 33.96
N ALA A 818 23.69 -39.50 35.08
CA ALA A 818 23.80 -38.70 36.28
C ALA A 818 25.14 -38.98 36.97
N ALA A 819 25.84 -37.93 37.41
CA ALA A 819 26.83 -38.02 38.47
C ALA A 819 26.87 -36.72 39.26
N THR A 820 26.25 -36.78 40.44
CA THR A 820 26.32 -35.81 41.53
C THR A 820 27.70 -35.79 42.18
N ALA A 821 28.28 -34.62 42.41
CA ALA A 821 29.18 -34.35 43.54
C ALA A 821 29.18 -32.85 43.89
N PRO A 822 28.93 -32.46 45.15
CA PRO A 822 28.97 -31.07 45.59
C PRO A 822 30.34 -30.73 46.17
N GLY A 823 30.95 -29.64 45.68
CA GLY A 823 32.09 -29.00 46.36
C GLY A 823 33.21 -28.56 45.43
N ALA A 824 33.09 -27.34 44.89
CA ALA A 824 34.21 -26.43 44.54
C ALA A 824 33.66 -25.18 43.83
N ALA A 825 32.89 -24.35 44.53
CA ALA A 825 32.18 -23.21 43.94
C ALA A 825 33.05 -21.97 43.62
N ASN A 826 34.36 -21.96 43.92
CA ASN A 826 35.18 -20.73 43.79
C ASN A 826 36.40 -20.82 42.87
N ALA A 827 36.64 -21.94 42.18
CA ALA A 827 37.77 -22.07 41.24
C ALA A 827 37.36 -22.13 39.76
N VAL A 828 36.06 -22.34 39.47
CA VAL A 828 35.57 -22.56 38.10
C VAL A 828 35.32 -21.24 37.34
N ALA A 829 35.06 -20.13 38.05
CA ALA A 829 34.77 -18.84 37.42
C ALA A 829 36.00 -18.18 36.76
N ALA A 830 37.22 -18.42 37.27
CA ALA A 830 38.46 -17.87 36.71
C ALA A 830 39.06 -18.75 35.60
N ALA A 831 38.84 -20.08 35.67
CA ALA A 831 39.30 -21.02 34.64
C ALA A 831 38.40 -21.03 33.39
N ALA A 832 37.10 -20.73 33.53
CA ALA A 832 36.16 -20.63 32.42
C ALA A 832 36.46 -19.45 31.45
N ALA A 833 37.27 -18.48 31.87
CA ALA A 833 37.72 -17.38 31.02
C ALA A 833 38.91 -17.75 30.12
N ALA A 834 39.67 -18.80 30.45
CA ALA A 834 40.90 -19.17 29.75
C ALA A 834 40.78 -20.43 28.87
N SER A 835 39.72 -21.22 29.00
CA SER A 835 39.53 -22.48 28.27
C SER A 835 38.49 -22.42 27.15
N LEU A 836 38.13 -21.23 26.67
CA LEU A 836 37.30 -21.03 25.47
C LEU A 836 38.09 -21.32 24.18
N GLY A 837 38.69 -22.52 24.10
CA GLY A 837 39.08 -23.14 22.83
C GLY A 837 37.83 -23.43 22.01
N LEU A 838 37.20 -22.36 21.52
CA LEU A 838 36.06 -22.40 20.62
C LEU A 838 36.63 -22.82 19.26
N ASP A 839 36.45 -24.09 18.90
CA ASP A 839 36.64 -24.50 17.52
C ASP A 839 35.47 -23.90 16.71
N PRO A 840 35.69 -22.90 15.84
CA PRO A 840 34.64 -22.15 15.15
C PRO A 840 33.80 -23.00 14.19
N ARG A 841 34.14 -24.30 14.05
CA ARG A 841 33.47 -25.29 13.21
C ARG A 841 32.38 -26.10 13.93
N THR A 842 32.16 -25.90 15.23
CA THR A 842 31.24 -26.74 16.02
C THR A 842 29.77 -26.35 15.96
N PHE A 843 29.44 -25.22 15.32
CA PHE A 843 28.06 -24.83 15.07
C PHE A 843 27.83 -24.63 13.57
N ASP A 844 27.54 -25.73 12.86
CA ASP A 844 26.99 -25.63 11.51
C ASP A 844 25.78 -24.71 11.53
N LEU A 845 25.61 -23.78 10.58
CA LEU A 845 24.36 -23.02 10.37
C LEU A 845 23.21 -23.91 9.84
N SER A 846 23.20 -25.19 10.23
CA SER A 846 22.15 -26.15 9.94
C SER A 846 20.82 -25.69 10.54
N ARG A 847 19.70 -26.19 9.99
CA ARG A 847 18.36 -25.86 10.54
C ARG A 847 18.23 -26.27 12.01
N LEU A 848 18.93 -27.33 12.42
CA LEU A 848 18.88 -27.88 13.77
C LEU A 848 19.62 -27.01 14.79
N SER A 849 20.80 -26.48 14.44
CA SER A 849 21.56 -25.60 15.34
C SER A 849 20.84 -24.27 15.58
N ARG A 850 20.23 -23.68 14.53
CA ARG A 850 19.40 -22.47 14.64
C ARG A 850 18.22 -22.70 15.56
N ARG A 851 17.51 -23.82 15.39
CA ARG A 851 16.37 -24.18 16.26
C ARG A 851 16.82 -24.36 17.71
N ALA A 852 17.87 -25.13 17.95
CA ALA A 852 18.41 -25.35 19.30
C ALA A 852 18.94 -24.06 19.94
N PHE A 853 19.49 -23.13 19.15
CA PHE A 853 19.91 -21.82 19.64
C PHE A 853 18.71 -20.95 20.00
N ARG A 854 17.65 -20.90 19.18
CA ARG A 854 16.43 -20.15 19.49
C ARG A 854 15.75 -20.64 20.77
N GLU A 855 15.63 -21.97 20.93
CA GLU A 855 15.04 -22.57 22.12
C GLU A 855 15.84 -22.18 23.39
N ARG A 856 17.17 -22.20 23.32
CA ARG A 856 18.05 -21.74 24.41
C ARG A 856 17.95 -20.24 24.66
N LEU A 857 17.91 -19.42 23.61
CA LEU A 857 17.75 -17.97 23.73
C LEU A 857 16.42 -17.63 24.41
N CYS A 858 15.31 -18.23 24.01
CA CYS A 858 14.01 -18.03 24.65
C CYS A 858 14.04 -18.40 26.14
N GLY A 859 14.70 -19.51 26.51
CA GLY A 859 14.89 -19.90 27.90
C GLY A 859 15.76 -18.93 28.71
N VAL A 860 16.87 -18.46 28.14
CA VAL A 860 17.74 -17.47 28.78
C VAL A 860 17.03 -16.13 28.96
N VAL A 861 16.21 -15.72 27.99
CA VAL A 861 15.47 -14.46 28.02
C VAL A 861 14.35 -14.48 29.05
N SER A 862 13.63 -15.59 29.18
CA SER A 862 12.60 -15.74 30.23
C SER A 862 13.21 -15.72 31.63
N GLU A 863 14.36 -16.40 31.82
CA GLU A 863 15.13 -16.36 33.07
C GLU A 863 15.63 -14.94 33.39
N LEU A 864 16.25 -14.26 32.41
CA LEU A 864 16.89 -12.96 32.63
C LEU A 864 15.91 -11.80 32.73
N ARG A 865 14.78 -11.80 32.00
CA ARG A 865 13.76 -10.75 32.12
C ARG A 865 13.15 -10.70 33.51
N GLY A 866 12.91 -11.86 34.13
CA GLY A 866 12.43 -11.95 35.50
C GLY A 866 13.42 -11.36 36.52
N LEU A 867 14.73 -11.48 36.24
CA LEU A 867 15.81 -10.99 37.10
C LEU A 867 16.13 -9.50 36.89
N LEU A 868 15.93 -8.97 35.67
CA LEU A 868 16.22 -7.58 35.30
C LEU A 868 15.05 -6.62 35.53
N ARG A 869 13.78 -7.09 35.56
CA ARG A 869 12.57 -6.28 35.84
C ARG A 869 12.36 -5.94 37.32
N VAL A 870 13.26 -6.36 38.22
CA VAL A 870 13.24 -6.07 39.66
C VAL A 870 13.95 -4.73 39.98
N ARG A 871 14.48 -4.05 38.96
CA ARG A 871 14.79 -2.60 38.99
C ARG A 871 13.61 -1.83 38.43
#